data_AF-A0AAV5AFF6-F1
#
_entry.id   AF-A0AAV5AFF6-F1
#
_cell.length_a   1.000
_cell.length_b   1.000
_cell.length_c   1.000
_cell.angle_alpha   90.00
_cell.angle_beta   90.00
_cell.angle_gamma   90.00
#
_symmetry.space_group_name_H-M   'P 1'
#
loop_
_entity.id
_entity.type
_entity.pdbx_description
1 polymer ?
#
loop_
_entity_poly.entity_id
_entity_poly.type
_entity_poly.pdbx_seq_one_letter_code
_entity_poly.pdbx_strand_id
1 'polypeptide(L)'
;MATLLPPPKRQKVYHGIEPPEPEPVSSVPNVVVQFVSEDSGQPLAPAVTFPADFGRDGLESLVNKLTPENEDPVPFSLYVSLPEKDTNSPTRIVIKNSIQEDVLKHSSKLFTPEDVITIYCSPQAVFKVRPATRCSSTLTEPNILSPGHSSPILCAAFSPTGAMLATGSGDNNARLWDINTETPSHVLVGHKGWVLCVEWEARERKLATGGHDGHVRLWDPKTGKPMGDALKGHSKWVTSLSWEPIHLNPKTPRLASSSKDGTVRVWSPGIRQCEYTLGGHTASVNVVRWGGGGLTGKGVLYTASSDRSVRVWDANGGKPLYTLKDHAHWVTTLALNTDFVLRTGSFDHTSKRPASDEEAQSMARARYDAIVSSVGELAISGSDDHTLFLWTLFSNNQADNKAKPTARLTGHQRQVSHVAFSPDGKWAASAGWDSAVRIWDGKTAKFVATLRGHVAPVYRLTWSADSRQLVSASKDSTLKLWNLKTYKIHTDLPGHTDEVYCVDFVADKIVSGGKDRTIKILTQLTSNPLPGSVHYRSRIIPLLPSKLQSILPTLPSRNDRALYTRLPTSFSAQASSGLSSSTFDLEQNILGGDSREGLDEVGTQEVLEIMRNEGVNFDEARLRRHHRILARHGIDPSGMPLDSKAVTRL
;
A
#
# COMPACT_ATOMS: atom_id res chain seq x y z
N MET A 1 7.15 -79.31 -31.44
CA MET A 1 6.72 -78.16 -30.63
C MET A 1 6.66 -76.94 -31.54
N ALA A 2 5.49 -76.34 -31.73
CA ALA A 2 5.32 -75.13 -32.54
C ALA A 2 4.94 -73.98 -31.60
N THR A 3 5.72 -72.91 -31.61
CA THR A 3 5.54 -71.74 -30.74
C THR A 3 4.44 -70.84 -31.28
N LEU A 4 3.35 -70.70 -30.51
CA LEU A 4 2.29 -69.75 -30.82
C LEU A 4 2.80 -68.32 -30.69
N LEU A 5 2.65 -67.53 -31.76
CA LEU A 5 2.97 -66.09 -31.75
C LEU A 5 1.94 -65.31 -30.91
N PRO A 6 2.36 -64.27 -30.16
CA PRO A 6 1.45 -63.45 -29.38
C PRO A 6 0.52 -62.63 -30.28
N PRO A 7 -0.73 -62.35 -29.86
CA PRO A 7 -1.71 -61.64 -30.67
C PRO A 7 -1.31 -60.18 -30.94
N PRO A 8 -1.65 -59.61 -32.12
CA PRO A 8 -1.26 -58.27 -32.50
C PRO A 8 -1.89 -57.19 -31.61
N LYS A 9 -1.14 -56.12 -31.34
CA LYS A 9 -1.61 -54.97 -30.55
C LYS A 9 -2.81 -54.31 -31.23
N ARG A 10 -3.91 -54.13 -30.49
CA ARG A 10 -5.06 -53.29 -30.88
C ARG A 10 -4.58 -51.89 -31.27
N GLN A 11 -4.62 -51.56 -32.55
CA GLN A 11 -4.54 -50.17 -32.99
C GLN A 11 -5.81 -49.44 -32.56
N LYS A 12 -5.68 -48.35 -31.80
CA LYS A 12 -6.79 -47.41 -31.60
C LYS A 12 -6.99 -46.66 -32.93
N VAL A 13 -8.10 -46.93 -33.61
CA VAL A 13 -8.52 -46.12 -34.76
C VAL A 13 -8.83 -44.73 -34.23
N TYR A 14 -7.98 -43.76 -34.57
CA TYR A 14 -8.23 -42.36 -34.29
C TYR A 14 -9.22 -41.86 -35.34
N HIS A 15 -10.51 -41.77 -34.98
CA HIS A 15 -11.46 -41.02 -35.78
C HIS A 15 -10.99 -39.56 -35.74
N GLY A 16 -10.38 -39.11 -36.83
CA GLY A 16 -9.92 -37.74 -36.95
C GLY A 16 -11.12 -36.81 -36.76
N ILE A 17 -11.01 -35.93 -35.77
CA ILE A 17 -11.86 -34.73 -35.72
C ILE A 17 -11.50 -33.96 -37.00
N GLU A 18 -12.47 -33.74 -37.88
CA GLU A 18 -12.25 -32.90 -39.06
C GLU A 18 -11.69 -31.54 -38.61
N PRO A 19 -10.66 -31.00 -39.28
CA PRO A 19 -10.17 -29.68 -38.95
C PRO A 19 -11.35 -28.71 -39.06
N PRO A 20 -11.61 -27.85 -38.06
CA PRO A 20 -12.72 -26.93 -38.11
C PRO A 20 -12.63 -26.10 -39.39
N GLU A 21 -13.76 -25.95 -40.09
CA GLU A 21 -13.82 -25.15 -41.32
C GLU A 21 -13.20 -23.77 -41.04
N PRO A 22 -12.34 -23.26 -41.93
CA PRO A 22 -11.74 -21.94 -41.72
C PRO A 22 -12.87 -20.91 -41.69
N GLU A 23 -13.02 -20.23 -40.54
CA GLU A 23 -14.06 -19.21 -40.36
C GLU A 23 -14.00 -18.20 -41.53
N PRO A 24 -15.15 -17.81 -42.11
CA PRO A 24 -15.16 -16.94 -43.27
C PRO A 24 -14.47 -15.62 -42.92
N VAL A 25 -13.44 -15.26 -43.70
CA VAL A 25 -12.66 -14.03 -43.52
C VAL A 25 -13.59 -12.82 -43.44
N SER A 26 -13.83 -12.34 -42.22
CA SER A 26 -14.74 -11.22 -41.99
C SER A 26 -14.17 -9.97 -42.63
N SER A 27 -14.94 -9.32 -43.49
CA SER A 27 -14.54 -8.06 -44.12
C SER A 27 -14.29 -6.99 -43.05
N VAL A 28 -13.03 -6.67 -42.80
CA VAL A 28 -12.62 -5.62 -41.85
C VAL A 28 -12.98 -4.26 -42.46
N PRO A 29 -13.83 -3.44 -41.80
CA PRO A 29 -14.14 -2.10 -42.31
C PRO A 29 -12.93 -1.18 -42.16
N ASN A 30 -12.77 -0.23 -43.08
CA ASN A 30 -11.85 0.90 -42.90
C ASN A 30 -12.56 1.97 -42.05
N VAL A 31 -11.81 2.64 -41.18
CA VAL A 31 -12.34 3.67 -40.26
C VAL A 31 -11.49 4.93 -40.38
N VAL A 32 -12.13 6.10 -40.26
CA VAL A 32 -11.47 7.41 -40.21
C VAL A 32 -11.19 7.76 -38.75
N VAL A 33 -9.93 7.99 -38.41
CA VAL A 33 -9.49 8.23 -37.03
C VAL A 33 -8.78 9.56 -36.88
N GLN A 34 -9.17 10.32 -35.86
CA GLN A 34 -8.55 11.59 -35.48
C GLN A 34 -7.85 11.45 -34.13
N PHE A 35 -6.52 11.56 -34.10
CA PHE A 35 -5.74 11.52 -32.86
C PHE A 35 -5.71 12.90 -32.19
N VAL A 36 -5.98 12.94 -30.88
CA VAL A 36 -6.01 14.16 -30.05
C VAL A 36 -5.21 13.91 -28.79
N SER A 37 -4.35 14.86 -28.38
CA SER A 37 -3.66 14.76 -27.09
C SER A 37 -4.63 15.06 -25.94
N GLU A 38 -4.68 14.21 -24.92
CA GLU A 38 -5.51 14.47 -23.73
C GLU A 38 -5.07 15.73 -22.97
N ASP A 39 -3.76 15.99 -22.93
CA ASP A 39 -3.20 17.02 -22.06
C ASP A 39 -3.46 18.44 -22.63
N SER A 40 -3.36 18.61 -23.96
CA SER A 40 -3.62 19.88 -24.66
C SER A 40 -5.01 19.99 -25.31
N GLY A 41 -5.70 18.86 -25.54
CA GLY A 41 -6.96 18.82 -26.29
C GLY A 41 -6.82 19.11 -27.79
N GLN A 42 -5.60 19.22 -28.32
CA GLN A 42 -5.34 19.54 -29.73
C GLN A 42 -5.13 18.28 -30.58
N PRO A 43 -5.51 18.31 -31.87
CA PRO A 43 -5.23 17.22 -32.81
C PRO A 43 -3.72 17.08 -33.03
N LEU A 44 -3.19 15.86 -32.88
CA LEU A 44 -1.77 15.55 -33.06
C LEU A 44 -1.37 15.50 -34.55
N ALA A 45 -2.31 15.12 -35.41
CA ALA A 45 -2.14 15.00 -36.86
C ALA A 45 -3.50 15.17 -37.57
N PRO A 46 -3.55 15.35 -38.89
CA PRO A 46 -4.78 15.23 -39.66
C PRO A 46 -5.42 13.84 -39.51
N ALA A 47 -6.72 13.72 -39.80
CA ALA A 47 -7.42 12.44 -39.74
C ALA A 47 -6.82 11.41 -40.72
N VAL A 48 -6.61 10.18 -40.24
CA VAL A 48 -5.98 9.08 -40.98
C VAL A 48 -6.96 7.93 -41.14
N THR A 49 -6.98 7.31 -42.32
CA THR A 49 -7.82 6.14 -42.62
C THR A 49 -7.01 4.85 -42.53
N PHE A 50 -7.47 3.86 -41.77
CA PHE A 50 -6.85 2.53 -41.69
C PHE A 50 -7.88 1.44 -41.34
N PRO A 51 -7.54 0.14 -41.50
CA PRO A 51 -8.46 -0.96 -41.17
C PRO A 51 -8.81 -1.01 -39.68
N ALA A 52 -10.06 -1.31 -39.33
CA ALA A 52 -10.53 -1.32 -37.94
C ALA A 52 -9.81 -2.36 -37.04
N ASP A 53 -9.24 -3.40 -37.64
CA ASP A 53 -8.43 -4.43 -36.96
C ASP A 53 -6.95 -4.02 -36.75
N PHE A 54 -6.59 -2.77 -37.04
CA PHE A 54 -5.24 -2.28 -36.81
C PHE A 54 -4.90 -2.33 -35.32
N GLY A 55 -3.94 -3.20 -34.98
CA GLY A 55 -3.60 -3.54 -33.61
C GLY A 55 -3.01 -2.37 -32.81
N ARG A 56 -3.27 -2.38 -31.51
CA ARG A 56 -2.86 -1.33 -30.57
C ARG A 56 -1.37 -0.94 -30.66
N ASP A 57 -0.45 -1.90 -30.77
CA ASP A 57 0.99 -1.61 -30.80
C ASP A 57 1.38 -0.81 -32.06
N GLY A 58 0.65 -1.01 -33.16
CA GLY A 58 0.75 -0.19 -34.37
C GLY A 58 0.25 1.24 -34.15
N LEU A 59 -0.86 1.42 -33.42
CA LEU A 59 -1.37 2.74 -33.05
C LEU A 59 -0.40 3.50 -32.13
N GLU A 60 0.16 2.83 -31.11
CA GLU A 60 1.16 3.45 -30.22
C GLU A 60 2.44 3.82 -30.99
N SER A 61 2.87 2.98 -31.93
CA SER A 61 4.02 3.27 -32.82
C SER A 61 3.74 4.44 -33.77
N LEU A 62 2.51 4.60 -34.23
CA LEU A 62 2.09 5.73 -35.06
C LEU A 62 2.08 7.04 -34.26
N VAL A 63 1.47 7.04 -33.06
CA VAL A 63 1.42 8.22 -32.19
C VAL A 63 2.82 8.68 -31.76
N ASN A 64 3.74 7.75 -31.45
CA ASN A 64 5.13 8.10 -31.17
C ASN A 64 5.83 8.76 -32.37
N LYS A 65 5.62 8.28 -33.60
CA LYS A 65 6.17 8.93 -34.81
C LYS A 65 5.59 10.32 -35.08
N LEU A 66 4.36 10.58 -34.62
CA LEU A 66 3.70 11.89 -34.73
C LEU A 66 4.08 12.86 -33.60
N THR A 67 4.79 12.40 -32.57
CA THR A 67 5.15 13.19 -31.38
C THR A 67 6.68 13.31 -31.29
N PRO A 68 7.33 14.20 -32.07
CA PRO A 68 8.78 14.23 -32.27
C PRO A 68 9.59 14.74 -31.06
N GLU A 69 8.96 15.00 -29.92
CA GLU A 69 9.58 15.68 -28.76
C GLU A 69 10.41 14.75 -27.85
N ASN A 70 10.34 13.43 -28.02
CA ASN A 70 11.05 12.47 -27.16
C ASN A 70 12.02 11.58 -27.96
N GLU A 71 13.27 11.47 -27.50
CA GLU A 71 14.25 10.53 -28.03
C GLU A 71 13.88 9.06 -27.73
N ASP A 72 13.18 8.82 -26.61
CA ASP A 72 12.67 7.52 -26.18
C ASP A 72 11.15 7.39 -26.43
N PRO A 73 10.65 6.24 -26.93
CA PRO A 73 9.23 6.02 -27.18
C PRO A 73 8.42 5.91 -25.88
N VAL A 74 7.34 6.68 -25.78
CA VAL A 74 6.45 6.72 -24.61
C VAL A 74 5.24 5.81 -24.86
N PRO A 75 4.83 4.94 -23.91
CA PRO A 75 3.62 4.13 -24.05
C PRO A 75 2.36 4.98 -23.89
N PHE A 76 1.35 4.77 -24.74
CA PHE A 76 0.11 5.56 -24.72
C PHE A 76 -1.12 4.77 -24.25
N SER A 77 -2.00 5.47 -23.53
CA SER A 77 -3.41 5.11 -23.39
C SER A 77 -4.14 5.65 -24.62
N LEU A 78 -4.86 4.79 -25.32
CA LEU A 78 -5.77 5.19 -26.40
C LEU A 78 -7.19 4.94 -25.93
N TYR A 79 -8.03 5.97 -25.91
CA TYR A 79 -9.43 5.83 -25.50
C TYR A 79 -10.37 6.69 -26.34
N VAL A 80 -11.63 6.26 -26.41
CA VAL A 80 -12.73 7.00 -27.05
C VAL A 80 -13.70 7.46 -25.95
N SER A 81 -14.10 8.73 -25.99
CA SER A 81 -15.09 9.29 -25.07
C SER A 81 -16.51 8.88 -25.49
N LEU A 82 -17.31 8.37 -24.56
CA LEU A 82 -18.74 8.16 -24.78
C LEU A 82 -19.54 9.41 -24.38
N PRO A 83 -20.66 9.72 -25.06
CA PRO A 83 -21.62 10.70 -24.56
C PRO A 83 -22.21 10.23 -23.23
N GLU A 84 -22.35 11.16 -22.29
CA GLU A 84 -22.88 10.90 -20.94
C GLU A 84 -24.34 10.40 -21.02
N LYS A 85 -24.56 9.09 -20.80
CA LYS A 85 -25.89 8.46 -20.80
C LYS A 85 -26.37 8.01 -19.42
N ASP A 86 -25.47 7.55 -18.53
CA ASP A 86 -25.81 7.11 -17.18
C ASP A 86 -24.71 7.43 -16.15
N THR A 87 -25.10 7.74 -14.91
CA THR A 87 -24.19 8.02 -13.77
C THR A 87 -23.44 6.79 -13.24
N ASN A 88 -23.57 5.63 -13.89
CA ASN A 88 -23.03 4.34 -13.45
C ASN A 88 -22.21 3.61 -14.54
N SER A 89 -22.36 3.99 -15.81
CA SER A 89 -21.58 3.42 -16.92
C SER A 89 -20.22 4.11 -17.04
N PRO A 90 -19.16 3.41 -17.48
CA PRO A 90 -17.88 4.06 -17.77
C PRO A 90 -18.03 5.09 -18.91
N THR A 91 -17.58 6.33 -18.70
CA THR A 91 -17.69 7.41 -19.71
C THR A 91 -16.60 7.38 -20.78
N ARG A 92 -15.63 6.45 -20.67
CA ARG A 92 -14.50 6.28 -21.60
C ARG A 92 -14.29 4.80 -21.93
N ILE A 93 -14.18 4.46 -23.21
CA ILE A 93 -13.79 3.13 -23.69
C ILE A 93 -12.28 3.14 -23.96
N VAL A 94 -11.53 2.30 -23.25
CA VAL A 94 -10.08 2.12 -23.47
C VAL A 94 -9.83 1.04 -24.52
N ILE A 95 -9.07 1.35 -25.56
CA ILE A 95 -8.69 0.42 -26.62
C ILE A 95 -7.58 -0.51 -26.08
N LYS A 96 -7.80 -1.81 -26.18
CA LYS A 96 -6.90 -2.88 -25.71
C LYS A 96 -6.31 -3.65 -26.88
N ASN A 97 -7.17 -4.11 -27.79
CA ASN A 97 -6.82 -4.99 -28.89
C ASN A 97 -6.84 -4.22 -30.21
N SER A 98 -8.04 -3.92 -30.71
CA SER A 98 -8.30 -3.15 -31.93
C SER A 98 -9.59 -2.32 -31.80
N ILE A 99 -9.76 -1.34 -32.69
CA ILE A 99 -10.96 -0.48 -32.72
C ILE A 99 -12.21 -1.31 -33.05
N GLN A 100 -12.06 -2.34 -33.89
CA GLN A 100 -13.14 -3.26 -34.23
C GLN A 100 -13.70 -3.99 -33.00
N GLU A 101 -12.85 -4.49 -32.11
CA GLU A 101 -13.30 -5.22 -30.92
C GLU A 101 -13.78 -4.30 -29.78
N ASP A 102 -12.97 -3.30 -29.41
CA ASP A 102 -13.28 -2.50 -28.22
C ASP A 102 -14.30 -1.38 -28.49
N VAL A 103 -14.43 -0.87 -29.73
CA VAL A 103 -15.30 0.28 -30.07
C VAL A 103 -16.51 -0.13 -30.93
N LEU A 104 -16.29 -0.78 -32.08
CA LEU A 104 -17.38 -1.12 -33.01
C LEU A 104 -18.25 -2.29 -32.52
N LYS A 105 -17.66 -3.34 -31.96
CA LYS A 105 -18.39 -4.46 -31.32
C LYS A 105 -18.91 -4.13 -29.90
N HIS A 106 -18.67 -2.91 -29.38
CA HIS A 106 -19.08 -2.54 -28.02
C HIS A 106 -20.60 -2.57 -27.85
N SER A 107 -21.08 -2.94 -26.65
CA SER A 107 -22.51 -3.12 -26.33
C SER A 107 -23.36 -1.86 -26.53
N SER A 108 -22.74 -0.69 -26.60
CA SER A 108 -23.40 0.60 -26.81
C SER A 108 -23.75 0.91 -28.27
N LYS A 109 -23.17 0.20 -29.26
CA LYS A 109 -23.37 0.38 -30.71
C LYS A 109 -23.48 1.86 -31.15
N LEU A 110 -22.64 2.70 -30.58
CA LEU A 110 -22.77 4.17 -30.62
C LEU A 110 -21.92 4.81 -31.73
N PHE A 111 -21.06 4.02 -32.38
CA PHE A 111 -20.20 4.43 -33.47
C PHE A 111 -20.38 3.47 -34.64
N THR A 112 -20.49 4.02 -35.84
CA THR A 112 -20.50 3.31 -37.11
C THR A 112 -19.12 3.42 -37.77
N PRO A 113 -18.75 2.54 -38.73
CA PRO A 113 -17.46 2.66 -39.43
C PRO A 113 -17.35 3.91 -40.32
N GLU A 114 -18.47 4.59 -40.62
CA GLU A 114 -18.52 5.82 -41.40
C GLU A 114 -18.21 7.07 -40.54
N ASP A 115 -18.29 6.96 -39.22
CA ASP A 115 -18.04 8.07 -38.29
C ASP A 115 -16.53 8.37 -38.13
N VAL A 116 -16.20 9.65 -37.97
CA VAL A 116 -14.83 10.07 -37.60
C VAL A 116 -14.59 9.80 -36.12
N ILE A 117 -13.89 8.72 -35.81
CA ILE A 117 -13.61 8.32 -34.42
C ILE A 117 -12.47 9.17 -33.87
N THR A 118 -12.77 10.00 -32.87
CA THR A 118 -11.76 10.76 -32.13
C THR A 118 -11.14 9.88 -31.04
N ILE A 119 -9.83 9.62 -31.14
CA ILE A 119 -9.05 8.87 -30.17
C ILE A 119 -8.20 9.85 -29.35
N TYR A 120 -8.41 9.82 -28.04
CA TYR A 120 -7.58 10.55 -27.09
C TYR A 120 -6.33 9.74 -26.74
N CYS A 121 -5.18 10.34 -27.00
CA CYS A 121 -3.86 9.82 -26.68
C CYS A 121 -3.39 10.41 -25.35
N SER A 122 -3.15 9.55 -24.37
CA SER A 122 -2.68 9.96 -23.05
C SER A 122 -1.39 9.23 -22.67
N PRO A 123 -0.25 9.93 -22.51
CA PRO A 123 1.01 9.28 -22.17
C PRO A 123 0.91 8.56 -20.82
N GLN A 124 1.43 7.32 -20.75
CA GLN A 124 1.54 6.51 -19.55
C GLN A 124 2.99 6.51 -19.04
N ALA A 125 3.19 6.15 -17.77
CA ALA A 125 4.52 5.85 -17.25
C ALA A 125 5.23 4.80 -18.12
N VAL A 126 6.52 5.02 -18.42
CA VAL A 126 7.37 4.10 -19.21
C VAL A 126 7.52 2.75 -18.51
N PHE A 127 7.66 2.76 -17.18
CA PHE A 127 7.63 1.55 -16.36
C PHE A 127 6.19 1.08 -16.11
N LYS A 128 6.04 -0.22 -15.81
CA LYS A 128 4.76 -0.85 -15.46
C LYS A 128 4.90 -1.56 -14.12
N VAL A 129 4.06 -1.20 -13.17
CA VAL A 129 3.94 -1.88 -11.87
C VAL A 129 3.23 -3.22 -12.09
N ARG A 130 3.71 -4.29 -11.44
CA ARG A 130 3.09 -5.60 -11.53
C ARG A 130 1.97 -5.73 -10.49
N PRO A 131 0.81 -6.28 -10.86
CA PRO A 131 -0.29 -6.45 -9.92
C PRO A 131 0.06 -7.48 -8.86
N ALA A 132 -0.17 -7.15 -7.59
CA ALA A 132 -0.03 -8.10 -6.50
C ALA A 132 -1.10 -9.20 -6.59
N THR A 133 -0.70 -10.44 -6.37
CA THR A 133 -1.58 -11.62 -6.50
C THR A 133 -1.71 -12.43 -5.22
N ARG A 134 -0.86 -12.22 -4.21
CA ARG A 134 -0.90 -12.97 -2.95
C ARG A 134 -0.33 -12.18 -1.77
N CYS A 135 -0.69 -12.60 -0.56
CA CYS A 135 0.07 -12.27 0.63
C CYS A 135 1.48 -12.91 0.54
N SER A 136 2.51 -12.08 0.66
CA SER A 136 3.92 -12.49 0.76
C SER A 136 4.18 -13.09 2.13
N SER A 137 3.95 -12.27 3.15
CA SER A 137 4.15 -12.51 4.56
C SER A 137 3.02 -11.85 5.33
N THR A 138 2.55 -12.54 6.38
CA THR A 138 1.80 -11.92 7.45
C THR A 138 2.78 -11.76 8.61
N LEU A 139 3.10 -10.53 8.96
CA LEU A 139 3.97 -10.20 10.09
C LEU A 139 3.13 -10.27 11.37
N THR A 140 2.90 -11.52 11.77
CA THR A 140 2.39 -11.99 13.06
C THR A 140 3.50 -12.71 13.78
N GLU A 141 3.61 -12.53 15.09
CA GLU A 141 4.64 -13.14 15.91
C GLU A 141 4.09 -14.30 16.73
N PRO A 142 4.37 -15.56 16.35
CA PRO A 142 4.23 -16.72 17.23
C PRO A 142 5.58 -17.03 17.89
N ASN A 143 6.12 -16.14 18.74
CA ASN A 143 7.02 -16.48 19.86
C ASN A 143 7.43 -15.28 20.74
N ILE A 144 7.94 -15.58 21.94
CA ILE A 144 7.90 -14.71 23.13
C ILE A 144 8.97 -13.58 23.20
N LEU A 145 9.88 -13.44 22.22
CA LEU A 145 11.02 -12.50 22.34
C LEU A 145 10.88 -11.12 21.67
N SER A 146 9.95 -10.90 20.74
CA SER A 146 9.67 -9.55 20.21
C SER A 146 8.21 -9.44 19.76
N PRO A 147 7.29 -8.86 20.57
CA PRO A 147 5.90 -8.77 20.17
C PRO A 147 5.74 -7.81 18.98
N GLY A 148 4.98 -8.28 17.97
CA GLY A 148 4.36 -7.43 16.95
C GLY A 148 3.39 -6.43 17.59
N HIS A 149 2.60 -5.72 16.77
CA HIS A 149 1.63 -4.76 17.34
C HIS A 149 0.63 -5.48 18.26
N SER A 150 0.53 -5.01 19.50
CA SER A 150 -0.36 -5.65 20.50
C SER A 150 -1.81 -5.18 20.38
N SER A 151 -2.06 -4.17 19.56
CA SER A 151 -3.38 -3.55 19.32
C SER A 151 -3.49 -3.05 17.86
N PRO A 152 -4.66 -2.54 17.42
CA PRO A 152 -4.89 -2.18 16.01
C PRO A 152 -3.83 -1.27 15.40
N ILE A 153 -3.54 -1.50 14.12
CA ILE A 153 -2.64 -0.68 13.31
C ILE A 153 -3.48 0.40 12.64
N LEU A 154 -3.13 1.66 12.88
CA LEU A 154 -3.93 2.83 12.48
C LEU A 154 -3.37 3.51 11.22
N CYS A 155 -2.05 3.42 11.03
CA CYS A 155 -1.36 4.01 9.90
C CYS A 155 -0.14 3.18 9.50
N ALA A 156 0.13 3.13 8.20
CA ALA A 156 1.30 2.51 7.60
C ALA A 156 1.80 3.42 6.47
N ALA A 157 3.11 3.57 6.35
CA ALA A 157 3.76 4.36 5.31
C ALA A 157 5.09 3.73 4.91
N PHE A 158 5.23 3.41 3.63
CA PHE A 158 6.49 3.09 2.99
C PHE A 158 7.41 4.32 2.96
N SER A 159 8.70 4.07 3.14
CA SER A 159 9.75 5.02 2.83
C SER A 159 9.76 5.38 1.33
N PRO A 160 10.14 6.60 0.95
CA PRO A 160 10.25 7.06 -0.45
C PRO A 160 10.96 6.11 -1.44
N THR A 161 11.95 5.33 -1.01
CA THR A 161 12.65 4.33 -1.86
C THR A 161 12.05 2.93 -1.78
N GLY A 162 11.07 2.68 -0.91
CA GLY A 162 10.46 1.37 -0.70
C GLY A 162 11.32 0.36 0.06
N ALA A 163 12.45 0.78 0.65
CA ALA A 163 13.35 -0.10 1.39
C ALA A 163 12.88 -0.40 2.82
N MET A 164 12.30 0.60 3.49
CA MET A 164 11.75 0.49 4.85
C MET A 164 10.25 0.81 4.90
N LEU A 165 9.54 0.16 5.83
CA LEU A 165 8.15 0.43 6.18
C LEU A 165 8.09 0.98 7.60
N ALA A 166 7.27 2.02 7.82
CA ALA A 166 6.90 2.48 9.14
C ALA A 166 5.40 2.24 9.39
N THR A 167 5.07 1.91 10.63
CA THR A 167 3.69 1.60 11.07
C THR A 167 3.42 2.19 12.44
N GLY A 168 2.18 2.62 12.70
CA GLY A 168 1.73 3.19 13.97
C GLY A 168 0.45 2.50 14.46
N SER A 169 0.35 2.30 15.77
CA SER A 169 -0.70 1.48 16.40
C SER A 169 -1.24 2.12 17.68
N GLY A 170 -2.37 1.59 18.14
CA GLY A 170 -2.92 1.86 19.47
C GLY A 170 -2.06 1.37 20.65
N ASP A 171 -0.95 0.66 20.40
CA ASP A 171 -0.03 0.18 21.44
C ASP A 171 0.99 1.24 21.89
N ASN A 172 0.76 2.49 21.48
CA ASN A 172 1.58 3.68 21.71
C ASN A 172 2.99 3.61 21.08
N ASN A 173 3.27 2.58 20.27
CA ASN A 173 4.54 2.43 19.59
C ASN A 173 4.36 2.57 18.07
N ALA A 174 5.37 3.13 17.43
CA ALA A 174 5.57 2.90 16.00
C ALA A 174 6.59 1.77 15.81
N ARG A 175 6.53 1.06 14.69
CA ARG A 175 7.52 0.03 14.32
C ARG A 175 8.06 0.29 12.92
N LEU A 176 9.37 0.07 12.79
CA LEU A 176 10.09 0.02 11.52
C LEU A 176 10.28 -1.43 11.10
N TRP A 177 10.14 -1.70 9.82
CA TRP A 177 10.31 -3.02 9.21
C TRP A 177 11.20 -2.90 7.98
N ASP A 178 12.13 -3.84 7.79
CA ASP A 178 12.87 -3.97 6.53
C ASP A 178 12.03 -4.78 5.55
N ILE A 179 11.78 -4.20 4.38
CA ILE A 179 10.90 -4.78 3.36
C ILE A 179 11.64 -5.80 2.50
N ASN A 180 12.97 -5.77 2.46
CA ASN A 180 13.78 -6.68 1.67
C ASN A 180 13.85 -8.06 2.32
N THR A 181 13.98 -8.08 3.65
CA THR A 181 13.97 -9.28 4.49
C THR A 181 12.57 -9.64 5.01
N GLU A 182 11.63 -8.69 4.98
CA GLU A 182 10.29 -8.81 5.58
C GLU A 182 10.35 -9.09 7.10
N THR A 183 11.26 -8.41 7.81
CA THR A 183 11.52 -8.58 9.25
C THR A 183 11.31 -7.28 10.04
N PRO A 184 10.93 -7.33 11.33
CA PRO A 184 10.99 -6.17 12.21
C PRO A 184 12.42 -5.62 12.31
N SER A 185 12.54 -4.30 12.26
CA SER A 185 13.81 -3.58 12.34
C SER A 185 13.97 -2.91 13.71
N HIS A 186 13.06 -2.00 14.08
CA HIS A 186 13.13 -1.23 15.33
C HIS A 186 11.74 -0.94 15.90
N VAL A 187 11.63 -0.90 17.24
CA VAL A 187 10.43 -0.45 17.95
C VAL A 187 10.66 0.97 18.46
N LEU A 188 9.86 1.91 17.97
CA LEU A 188 9.93 3.34 18.27
C LEU A 188 9.07 3.64 19.51
N VAL A 189 9.65 3.44 20.69
CA VAL A 189 8.99 3.60 21.99
C VAL A 189 9.08 5.06 22.45
N GLY A 190 7.95 5.68 22.77
CA GLY A 190 7.96 6.98 23.43
C GLY A 190 6.65 7.77 23.48
N HIS A 191 5.64 7.45 22.66
CA HIS A 191 4.32 8.07 22.82
C HIS A 191 3.61 7.56 24.08
N LYS A 192 2.75 8.41 24.66
CA LYS A 192 1.90 8.04 25.80
C LYS A 192 0.45 7.73 25.40
N GLY A 193 0.19 7.63 24.10
CA GLY A 193 -1.09 7.37 23.49
C GLY A 193 -0.90 6.89 22.05
N TRP A 194 -1.99 6.48 21.41
CA TRP A 194 -1.99 5.82 20.09
C TRP A 194 -1.21 6.61 19.04
N VAL A 195 -0.46 5.93 18.17
CA VAL A 195 0.19 6.59 17.03
C VAL A 195 -0.82 6.66 15.89
N LEU A 196 -1.29 7.87 15.57
CA LEU A 196 -2.40 8.13 14.65
C LEU A 196 -1.93 8.37 13.21
N CYS A 197 -0.75 8.97 13.05
CA CYS A 197 -0.16 9.27 11.76
C CYS A 197 1.36 9.09 11.79
N VAL A 198 1.92 8.66 10.67
CA VAL A 198 3.35 8.40 10.45
C VAL A 198 3.70 8.88 9.05
N GLU A 199 4.78 9.66 8.91
CA GLU A 199 5.18 10.23 7.64
C GLU A 199 6.70 10.36 7.51
N TRP A 200 7.23 9.95 6.37
CA TRP A 200 8.65 10.00 6.04
C TRP A 200 9.07 11.35 5.47
N GLU A 201 10.22 11.85 5.90
CA GLU A 201 10.91 12.90 5.13
C GLU A 201 11.28 12.33 3.76
N ALA A 202 11.04 13.09 2.68
CA ALA A 202 11.24 12.62 1.31
C ALA A 202 12.71 12.24 0.95
N ARG A 203 13.70 12.53 1.81
CA ARG A 203 15.11 12.06 1.73
C ARG A 203 15.43 10.84 2.60
N GLU A 204 14.45 10.27 3.32
CA GLU A 204 14.62 9.16 4.28
C GLU A 204 15.54 9.47 5.47
N ARG A 205 15.82 10.75 5.76
CA ARG A 205 16.66 11.16 6.89
C ARG A 205 15.94 11.08 8.23
N LYS A 206 14.62 11.31 8.23
CA LYS A 206 13.78 11.41 9.42
C LYS A 206 12.44 10.72 9.17
N LEU A 207 11.89 10.16 10.22
CA LEU A 207 10.49 9.76 10.31
C LEU A 207 9.79 10.65 11.34
N ALA A 208 8.62 11.17 11.01
CA ALA A 208 7.74 11.86 11.94
C ALA A 208 6.56 10.96 12.35
N THR A 209 6.19 11.01 13.64
CA THR A 209 5.03 10.29 14.18
C THR A 209 4.17 11.22 15.02
N GLY A 210 2.87 11.26 14.74
CA GLY A 210 1.87 12.07 15.46
C GLY A 210 1.02 11.21 16.37
N GLY A 211 0.95 11.56 17.65
CA GLY A 211 0.28 10.75 18.66
C GLY A 211 -1.03 11.33 19.19
N HIS A 212 -1.82 10.44 19.80
CA HIS A 212 -2.96 10.79 20.63
C HIS A 212 -2.56 11.60 21.88
N ASP A 213 -1.28 11.55 22.27
CA ASP A 213 -0.70 12.38 23.33
C ASP A 213 -0.51 13.86 22.93
N GLY A 214 -0.94 14.28 21.73
CA GLY A 214 -0.80 15.66 21.25
C GLY A 214 0.65 16.07 21.02
N HIS A 215 1.52 15.09 20.80
CA HIS A 215 2.96 15.28 20.60
C HIS A 215 3.38 14.71 19.25
N VAL A 216 4.30 15.40 18.60
CA VAL A 216 4.98 14.89 17.40
C VAL A 216 6.38 14.43 17.81
N ARG A 217 6.80 13.25 17.38
CA ARG A 217 8.17 12.74 17.59
C ARG A 217 8.87 12.58 16.27
N LEU A 218 10.17 12.81 16.29
CA LEU A 218 11.08 12.63 15.16
C LEU A 218 12.01 11.46 15.49
N TRP A 219 12.28 10.60 14.52
CA TRP A 219 13.11 9.41 14.67
C TRP A 219 14.13 9.33 13.56
N ASP A 220 15.30 8.77 13.88
CA ASP A 220 16.27 8.32 12.87
C ASP A 220 15.87 6.92 12.38
N PRO A 221 15.50 6.74 11.09
CA PRO A 221 15.12 5.44 10.57
C PRO A 221 16.23 4.39 10.68
N LYS A 222 17.50 4.79 10.62
CA LYS A 222 18.63 3.85 10.61
C LYS A 222 18.94 3.26 11.98
N THR A 223 18.82 4.08 13.03
CA THR A 223 19.14 3.66 14.41
C THR A 223 17.91 3.37 15.27
N GLY A 224 16.70 3.72 14.81
CA GLY A 224 15.46 3.61 15.58
C GLY A 224 15.37 4.56 16.78
N LYS A 225 16.35 5.47 16.96
CA LYS A 225 16.43 6.36 18.13
C LYS A 225 15.57 7.61 17.92
N PRO A 226 14.93 8.14 18.98
CA PRO A 226 14.26 9.43 18.92
C PRO A 226 15.29 10.54 18.73
N MET A 227 15.03 11.47 17.81
CA MET A 227 15.84 12.68 17.59
C MET A 227 15.54 13.74 18.67
N GLY A 228 15.92 13.43 19.89
CA GLY A 228 15.62 14.20 21.10
C GLY A 228 14.17 14.05 21.57
N ASP A 229 13.77 14.91 22.50
CA ASP A 229 12.42 14.97 23.07
C ASP A 229 11.33 15.23 22.02
N ALA A 230 10.11 14.86 22.39
CA ALA A 230 8.92 15.15 21.61
C ALA A 230 8.68 16.67 21.42
N LEU A 231 8.21 17.04 20.23
CA LEU A 231 7.72 18.37 19.89
C LEU A 231 6.37 18.58 20.60
N LYS A 232 6.37 19.43 21.64
CA LYS A 232 5.20 19.73 22.49
C LYS A 232 4.61 21.07 22.09
N GLY A 233 3.28 21.14 21.99
CA GLY A 233 2.58 22.41 21.75
C GLY A 233 1.10 22.26 21.39
N HIS A 234 0.69 21.14 20.78
CA HIS A 234 -0.73 20.86 20.58
C HIS A 234 -1.39 20.49 21.91
N SER A 235 -2.64 20.95 22.11
CA SER A 235 -3.40 20.67 23.33
C SER A 235 -4.29 19.42 23.20
N LYS A 236 -4.47 18.93 21.97
CA LYS A 236 -5.19 17.68 21.63
C LYS A 236 -4.38 16.87 20.62
N TRP A 237 -4.83 15.64 20.35
CA TRP A 237 -4.16 14.71 19.46
C TRP A 237 -3.87 15.24 18.05
N VAL A 238 -2.74 14.78 17.50
CA VAL A 238 -2.30 15.09 16.14
C VAL A 238 -3.13 14.27 15.14
N THR A 239 -3.67 14.92 14.11
CA THR A 239 -4.60 14.32 13.14
C THR A 239 -3.92 13.97 11.82
N SER A 240 -3.10 14.87 11.29
CA SER A 240 -2.26 14.64 10.11
C SER A 240 -0.93 15.39 10.25
N LEU A 241 0.10 14.84 9.63
CA LEU A 241 1.39 15.48 9.37
C LEU A 241 1.45 15.89 7.89
N SER A 242 2.39 16.78 7.55
CA SER A 242 2.90 16.96 6.19
C SER A 242 4.30 17.58 6.19
N TRP A 243 5.27 16.95 5.52
CA TRP A 243 6.63 17.50 5.36
C TRP A 243 6.73 18.61 4.29
N GLU A 244 7.61 19.58 4.50
CA GLU A 244 7.98 20.57 3.50
C GLU A 244 8.70 19.91 2.31
N PRO A 245 8.29 20.20 1.06
CA PRO A 245 8.94 19.66 -0.14
C PRO A 245 10.43 20.01 -0.29
N ILE A 246 11.21 19.01 -0.68
CA ILE A 246 12.67 19.12 -0.89
C ILE A 246 13.04 20.19 -1.92
N HIS A 247 12.23 20.40 -2.96
CA HIS A 247 12.55 21.39 -4.00
C HIS A 247 12.52 22.83 -3.47
N LEU A 248 11.78 23.09 -2.40
CA LEU A 248 11.77 24.36 -1.67
C LEU A 248 12.92 24.43 -0.67
N ASN A 249 13.13 23.38 0.12
CA ASN A 249 14.11 23.34 1.21
C ASN A 249 14.75 21.95 1.34
N PRO A 250 15.91 21.71 0.68
CA PRO A 250 16.52 20.37 0.63
C PRO A 250 17.37 20.03 1.87
N LYS A 251 17.81 21.03 2.64
CA LYS A 251 18.75 20.85 3.76
C LYS A 251 18.03 20.46 5.05
N THR A 252 17.00 21.21 5.42
CA THR A 252 16.26 21.03 6.67
C THR A 252 14.77 21.28 6.44
N PRO A 253 14.06 20.39 5.70
CA PRO A 253 12.64 20.55 5.44
C PRO A 253 11.88 20.68 6.76
N ARG A 254 10.97 21.65 6.81
CA ARG A 254 10.06 21.86 7.94
C ARG A 254 8.99 20.77 7.98
N LEU A 255 8.31 20.68 9.12
CA LEU A 255 7.21 19.74 9.33
C LEU A 255 5.96 20.51 9.76
N ALA A 256 4.85 20.33 9.06
CA ALA A 256 3.55 20.79 9.51
C ALA A 256 2.84 19.65 10.27
N SER A 257 2.21 19.98 11.40
CA SER A 257 1.31 19.07 12.12
C SER A 257 -0.04 19.73 12.39
N SER A 258 -1.12 19.03 12.06
CA SER A 258 -2.49 19.43 12.36
C SER A 258 -3.01 18.70 13.60
N SER A 259 -3.95 19.32 14.31
CA SER A 259 -4.52 18.75 15.54
C SER A 259 -6.01 19.00 15.66
N LYS A 260 -6.66 18.16 16.49
CA LYS A 260 -8.02 18.37 16.97
C LYS A 260 -8.18 19.65 17.79
N ASP A 261 -7.09 20.31 18.22
CA ASP A 261 -7.15 21.61 18.88
C ASP A 261 -7.56 22.78 17.97
N GLY A 262 -7.61 22.56 16.64
CA GLY A 262 -8.00 23.58 15.66
C GLY A 262 -6.83 24.40 15.11
N THR A 263 -5.60 24.03 15.48
CA THR A 263 -4.38 24.67 14.98
C THR A 263 -3.58 23.75 14.08
N VAL A 264 -2.76 24.36 13.22
CA VAL A 264 -1.63 23.69 12.57
C VAL A 264 -0.35 24.34 13.03
N ARG A 265 0.63 23.55 13.45
CA ARG A 265 1.95 24.02 13.89
C ARG A 265 2.99 23.66 12.85
N VAL A 266 3.83 24.63 12.50
CA VAL A 266 5.01 24.39 11.65
C VAL A 266 6.23 24.35 12.55
N TRP A 267 7.02 23.29 12.41
CA TRP A 267 8.18 22.99 13.22
C TRP A 267 9.43 23.06 12.37
N SER A 268 10.51 23.62 12.94
CA SER A 268 11.86 23.49 12.39
C SER A 268 12.55 22.28 13.03
N PRO A 269 12.80 21.16 12.32
CA PRO A 269 13.37 19.95 12.91
C PRO A 269 14.83 20.10 13.36
N GLY A 270 15.54 21.12 12.86
CA GLY A 270 16.93 21.39 13.26
C GLY A 270 17.00 22.07 14.64
N ILE A 271 16.15 23.08 14.86
CA ILE A 271 16.10 23.86 16.12
C ILE A 271 15.13 23.21 17.13
N ARG A 272 14.24 22.33 16.66
CA ARG A 272 13.20 21.62 17.44
C ARG A 272 12.21 22.56 18.14
N GLN A 273 11.96 23.72 17.51
CA GLN A 273 10.99 24.73 17.94
C GLN A 273 9.84 24.85 16.93
N CYS A 274 8.69 25.33 17.40
CA CYS A 274 7.58 25.75 16.54
C CYS A 274 7.92 27.12 15.96
N GLU A 275 8.01 27.22 14.63
CA GLU A 275 8.33 28.46 13.92
C GLU A 275 7.13 29.42 13.94
N TYR A 276 5.94 28.90 13.61
CA TYR A 276 4.67 29.60 13.72
C TYR A 276 3.51 28.62 13.89
N THR A 277 2.38 29.16 14.36
CA THR A 277 1.12 28.41 14.54
C THR A 277 0.02 29.05 13.72
N LEU A 278 -0.57 28.29 12.82
CA LEU A 278 -1.75 28.65 12.03
C LEU A 278 -2.99 28.51 12.92
N GLY A 279 -3.41 29.63 13.51
CA GLY A 279 -4.69 29.76 14.20
C GLY A 279 -5.75 30.33 13.27
N GLY A 280 -6.97 29.79 13.34
CA GLY A 280 -8.11 30.41 12.67
C GLY A 280 -9.29 29.48 12.38
N HIS A 281 -9.05 28.16 12.27
CA HIS A 281 -10.16 27.21 12.22
C HIS A 281 -10.93 27.19 13.53
N THR A 282 -12.25 27.07 13.46
CA THR A 282 -13.13 27.10 14.65
C THR A 282 -13.39 25.72 15.25
N ALA A 283 -12.93 24.67 14.58
CA ALA A 283 -13.04 23.27 14.99
C ALA A 283 -11.77 22.50 14.60
N SER A 284 -11.77 21.18 14.80
CA SER A 284 -10.61 20.32 14.53
C SER A 284 -10.09 20.44 13.09
N VAL A 285 -8.77 20.55 12.92
CA VAL A 285 -8.15 20.37 11.60
C VAL A 285 -7.92 18.87 11.42
N ASN A 286 -8.48 18.31 10.36
CA ASN A 286 -8.50 16.85 10.12
C ASN A 286 -7.34 16.42 9.23
N VAL A 287 -6.99 17.24 8.23
CA VAL A 287 -5.88 16.99 7.30
C VAL A 287 -5.08 18.28 7.06
N VAL A 288 -3.76 18.14 6.96
CA VAL A 288 -2.84 19.14 6.40
C VAL A 288 -2.08 18.51 5.23
N ARG A 289 -1.83 19.28 4.17
CA ARG A 289 -0.91 18.95 3.06
C ARG A 289 -0.05 20.16 2.72
N TRP A 290 1.23 19.94 2.50
CA TRP A 290 2.19 20.97 2.08
C TRP A 290 2.40 20.86 0.57
N GLY A 291 1.77 21.77 -0.18
CA GLY A 291 1.92 21.89 -1.64
C GLY A 291 3.25 22.55 -2.03
N GLY A 292 3.68 22.27 -3.26
CA GLY A 292 4.93 22.79 -3.80
C GLY A 292 4.86 24.26 -4.24
N GLY A 293 3.68 24.88 -4.22
CA GLY A 293 3.47 26.31 -4.47
C GLY A 293 2.91 26.66 -5.86
N GLY A 294 2.49 25.66 -6.63
CA GLY A 294 2.13 25.78 -8.04
C GLY A 294 3.18 26.56 -8.85
N LEU A 295 2.69 27.34 -9.82
CA LEU A 295 3.50 28.24 -10.67
C LEU A 295 4.17 29.39 -9.90
N THR A 296 3.77 29.66 -8.64
CA THR A 296 4.29 30.81 -7.87
C THR A 296 5.61 30.52 -7.16
N GLY A 297 6.02 29.24 -7.06
CA GLY A 297 7.26 28.81 -6.43
C GLY A 297 7.37 29.08 -4.91
N LYS A 298 6.29 29.57 -4.27
CA LYS A 298 6.20 29.79 -2.83
C LYS A 298 5.38 28.66 -2.24
N GLY A 299 5.94 27.88 -1.31
CA GLY A 299 5.24 26.76 -0.69
C GLY A 299 3.90 27.16 -0.05
N VAL A 300 2.92 26.28 -0.14
CA VAL A 300 1.54 26.54 0.29
C VAL A 300 1.07 25.42 1.22
N LEU A 301 0.40 25.78 2.31
CA LEU A 301 -0.21 24.81 3.22
C LEU A 301 -1.71 24.75 2.98
N TYR A 302 -2.21 23.54 2.72
CA TYR A 302 -3.63 23.23 2.59
C TYR A 302 -4.11 22.56 3.87
N THR A 303 -5.27 22.98 4.34
CA THR A 303 -5.84 22.50 5.61
C THR A 303 -7.34 22.27 5.46
N ALA A 304 -7.82 21.12 5.93
CA ALA A 304 -9.23 20.75 5.91
C ALA A 304 -9.72 20.55 7.34
N SER A 305 -10.88 21.11 7.68
CA SER A 305 -11.39 21.14 9.05
C SER A 305 -12.87 20.75 9.15
N SER A 306 -13.24 20.25 10.32
CA SER A 306 -14.64 20.10 10.73
C SER A 306 -15.39 21.43 10.89
N ASP A 307 -14.73 22.59 10.76
CA ASP A 307 -15.43 23.89 10.67
C ASP A 307 -16.10 24.14 9.31
N ARG A 308 -16.05 23.14 8.42
CA ARG A 308 -16.59 23.15 7.04
C ARG A 308 -15.80 24.04 6.08
N SER A 309 -14.62 24.51 6.49
CA SER A 309 -13.73 25.26 5.61
C SER A 309 -12.50 24.45 5.21
N VAL A 310 -12.06 24.70 3.98
CA VAL A 310 -10.70 24.41 3.53
C VAL A 310 -9.95 25.74 3.54
N ARG A 311 -8.78 25.79 4.16
CA ARG A 311 -7.94 26.99 4.19
C ARG A 311 -6.59 26.74 3.58
N VAL A 312 -6.08 27.80 2.97
CA VAL A 312 -4.85 27.84 2.20
C VAL A 312 -3.98 28.91 2.83
N TRP A 313 -2.74 28.57 3.19
CA TRP A 313 -1.84 29.43 3.94
C TRP A 313 -0.48 29.55 3.25
N ASP A 314 0.15 30.71 3.35
CA ASP A 314 1.53 30.95 2.93
C ASP A 314 2.52 30.23 3.87
N ALA A 315 3.37 29.35 3.34
CA ALA A 315 4.32 28.58 4.13
C ALA A 315 5.49 29.40 4.72
N ASN A 316 5.68 30.66 4.31
CA ASN A 316 6.81 31.48 4.79
C ASN A 316 6.43 32.48 5.90
N GLY A 317 5.14 32.61 6.22
CA GLY A 317 4.68 33.47 7.33
C GLY A 317 3.33 33.09 7.92
N GLY A 318 2.74 31.97 7.50
CA GLY A 318 1.46 31.48 8.00
C GLY A 318 0.27 32.39 7.73
N LYS A 319 0.36 33.28 6.75
CA LYS A 319 -0.74 34.18 6.37
C LYS A 319 -1.85 33.38 5.66
N PRO A 320 -3.13 33.49 6.05
CA PRO A 320 -4.22 32.88 5.30
C PRO A 320 -4.34 33.57 3.93
N LEU A 321 -4.22 32.80 2.86
CA LEU A 321 -4.38 33.25 1.48
C LEU A 321 -5.86 33.13 1.06
N TYR A 322 -6.43 31.94 1.23
CA TYR A 322 -7.82 31.65 0.88
C TYR A 322 -8.55 30.93 2.01
N THR A 323 -9.84 31.25 2.17
CA THR A 323 -10.77 30.53 3.06
C THR A 323 -11.98 30.10 2.25
N LEU A 324 -12.02 28.82 1.93
CA LEU A 324 -12.99 28.17 1.04
C LEU A 324 -14.12 27.60 1.92
N LYS A 325 -15.38 27.94 1.63
CA LYS A 325 -16.54 27.66 2.52
C LYS A 325 -17.73 27.02 1.78
N ASP A 326 -17.48 26.39 0.64
CA ASP A 326 -18.51 25.80 -0.22
C ASP A 326 -19.02 24.43 0.30
N HIS A 327 -18.29 23.80 1.22
CA HIS A 327 -18.74 22.59 1.93
C HIS A 327 -19.83 22.89 2.96
N ALA A 328 -20.87 22.05 2.98
CA ALA A 328 -21.99 22.21 3.91
C ALA A 328 -21.74 21.50 5.26
N HIS A 329 -20.90 20.45 5.25
CA HIS A 329 -20.55 19.62 6.41
C HIS A 329 -19.03 19.51 6.62
N TRP A 330 -18.61 18.69 7.59
CA TRP A 330 -17.22 18.56 8.04
C TRP A 330 -16.33 18.04 6.92
N VAL A 331 -15.23 18.74 6.64
CA VAL A 331 -14.26 18.31 5.62
C VAL A 331 -13.38 17.22 6.23
N THR A 332 -13.56 15.98 5.79
CA THR A 332 -12.92 14.78 6.37
C THR A 332 -11.55 14.50 5.76
N THR A 333 -11.36 14.83 4.47
CA THR A 333 -10.18 14.44 3.71
C THR A 333 -9.79 15.49 2.67
N LEU A 334 -8.49 15.58 2.38
CA LEU A 334 -7.90 16.48 1.39
C LEU A 334 -6.71 15.80 0.73
N ALA A 335 -6.56 15.97 -0.58
CA ALA A 335 -5.41 15.50 -1.35
C ALA A 335 -5.04 16.51 -2.45
N LEU A 336 -3.76 16.54 -2.81
CA LEU A 336 -3.21 17.33 -3.92
C LEU A 336 -2.81 16.38 -5.06
N ASN A 337 -2.87 16.85 -6.31
CA ASN A 337 -2.40 16.06 -7.45
C ASN A 337 -0.88 15.82 -7.42
N THR A 338 -0.12 16.73 -6.82
CA THR A 338 1.34 16.62 -6.68
C THR A 338 1.79 15.75 -5.49
N ASP A 339 0.90 15.32 -4.59
CA ASP A 339 1.26 14.68 -3.31
C ASP A 339 2.23 13.50 -3.47
N PHE A 340 2.09 12.68 -4.52
CA PHE A 340 2.98 11.53 -4.76
C PHE A 340 4.42 11.96 -5.10
N VAL A 341 4.58 13.01 -5.91
CA VAL A 341 5.90 13.57 -6.25
C VAL A 341 6.49 14.32 -5.06
N LEU A 342 5.69 15.04 -4.27
CA LEU A 342 6.16 15.71 -3.06
C LEU A 342 6.62 14.70 -2.00
N ARG A 343 5.88 13.59 -1.83
CA ARG A 343 6.24 12.46 -0.94
C ARG A 343 7.52 11.76 -1.36
N THR A 344 7.72 11.52 -2.65
CA THR A 344 8.91 10.81 -3.17
C THR A 344 10.11 11.73 -3.42
N GLY A 345 9.86 13.04 -3.54
CA GLY A 345 10.87 14.08 -3.68
C GLY A 345 11.80 13.86 -4.86
N SER A 346 13.05 13.53 -4.57
CA SER A 346 14.07 13.23 -5.59
C SER A 346 14.04 11.79 -6.11
N PHE A 347 13.32 10.88 -5.44
CA PHE A 347 13.32 9.45 -5.78
C PHE A 347 12.26 9.11 -6.82
N ASP A 348 12.69 8.41 -7.86
CA ASP A 348 11.89 7.94 -8.97
C ASP A 348 11.90 6.40 -9.04
N HIS A 349 11.42 5.85 -10.15
CA HIS A 349 11.44 4.41 -10.40
C HIS A 349 12.85 3.83 -10.65
N THR A 350 13.84 4.65 -11.07
CA THR A 350 15.25 4.21 -11.19
C THR A 350 15.97 4.13 -9.86
N SER A 351 15.38 4.69 -8.79
CA SER A 351 15.89 4.66 -7.40
C SER A 351 17.29 5.25 -7.20
N LYS A 352 17.75 6.07 -8.15
CA LYS A 352 19.04 6.76 -8.07
C LYS A 352 19.04 7.65 -6.82
N ARG A 353 19.97 7.41 -5.91
CA ARG A 353 20.12 8.20 -4.68
C ARG A 353 20.96 9.45 -4.97
N PRO A 354 20.45 10.68 -4.74
CA PRO A 354 21.24 11.89 -4.96
C PRO A 354 22.43 11.97 -4.00
N ALA A 355 23.61 12.31 -4.53
CA ALA A 355 24.84 12.46 -3.77
C ALA A 355 24.84 13.76 -2.94
N SER A 356 24.29 14.85 -3.49
CA SER A 356 24.20 16.18 -2.86
C SER A 356 22.76 16.55 -2.50
N ASP A 357 22.58 17.59 -1.69
CA ASP A 357 21.28 18.24 -1.44
C ASP A 357 20.83 19.09 -2.63
N GLU A 358 21.77 19.67 -3.38
CA GLU A 358 21.49 20.45 -4.59
C GLU A 358 21.02 19.56 -5.74
N GLU A 359 21.61 18.37 -5.91
CA GLU A 359 21.14 17.34 -6.86
C GLU A 359 19.75 16.81 -6.47
N ALA A 360 19.48 16.64 -5.17
CA ALA A 360 18.14 16.25 -4.71
C ALA A 360 17.11 17.36 -5.00
N GLN A 361 17.50 18.63 -4.82
CA GLN A 361 16.64 19.77 -5.10
C GLN A 361 16.31 19.88 -6.60
N SER A 362 17.30 19.75 -7.49
CA SER A 362 17.09 19.86 -8.93
C SER A 362 16.25 18.70 -9.48
N MET A 363 16.50 17.46 -9.05
CA MET A 363 15.69 16.30 -9.46
C MET A 363 14.26 16.38 -8.92
N ALA A 364 14.07 16.77 -7.66
CA ALA A 364 12.73 16.97 -7.09
C ALA A 364 11.97 18.08 -7.83
N ARG A 365 12.65 19.20 -8.14
CA ARG A 365 12.06 20.32 -8.87
C ARG A 365 11.65 19.94 -10.30
N ALA A 366 12.52 19.26 -11.06
CA ALA A 366 12.21 18.83 -12.42
C ALA A 366 10.97 17.92 -12.47
N ARG A 367 10.83 16.99 -11.51
CA ARG A 367 9.66 16.12 -11.40
C ARG A 367 8.38 16.88 -11.02
N TYR A 368 8.49 17.87 -10.16
CA TYR A 368 7.37 18.71 -9.74
C TYR A 368 6.90 19.63 -10.87
N ASP A 369 7.84 20.34 -11.52
CA ASP A 369 7.58 21.28 -12.61
C ASP A 369 6.95 20.55 -13.83
N ALA A 370 7.27 19.27 -14.07
CA ALA A 370 6.66 18.44 -15.12
C ALA A 370 5.16 18.13 -14.91
N ILE A 371 4.68 18.04 -13.66
CA ILE A 371 3.24 17.90 -13.37
C ILE A 371 2.54 19.26 -13.39
N VAL A 372 3.19 20.28 -12.82
CA VAL A 372 2.61 21.63 -12.72
C VAL A 372 2.47 22.29 -14.09
N SER A 373 3.35 21.99 -15.06
CA SER A 373 3.26 22.54 -16.43
C SER A 373 2.04 22.06 -17.22
N SER A 374 1.55 20.84 -16.96
CA SER A 374 0.46 20.22 -17.74
C SER A 374 -0.93 20.46 -17.14
N VAL A 375 -1.05 20.41 -15.81
CA VAL A 375 -2.35 20.48 -15.09
C VAL A 375 -2.40 21.61 -14.05
N GLY A 376 -1.24 22.10 -13.59
CA GLY A 376 -1.15 22.98 -12.41
C GLY A 376 -1.31 22.22 -11.09
N GLU A 377 -1.10 22.89 -9.96
CA GLU A 377 -1.37 22.29 -8.63
C GLU A 377 -2.89 22.35 -8.35
N LEU A 378 -3.48 21.17 -8.12
CA LEU A 378 -4.90 20.97 -7.87
C LEU A 378 -5.12 20.35 -6.50
N ALA A 379 -6.17 20.77 -5.79
CA ALA A 379 -6.60 20.14 -4.55
C ALA A 379 -8.02 19.57 -4.69
N ILE A 380 -8.26 18.37 -4.16
CA ILE A 380 -9.60 17.83 -3.93
C ILE A 380 -9.81 17.71 -2.42
N SER A 381 -11.02 18.06 -1.98
CA SER A 381 -11.46 17.92 -0.60
C SER A 381 -12.80 17.19 -0.55
N GLY A 382 -12.92 16.20 0.33
CA GLY A 382 -14.14 15.44 0.58
C GLY A 382 -14.78 15.80 1.92
N SER A 383 -16.11 15.78 1.96
CA SER A 383 -16.91 16.14 3.13
C SER A 383 -17.85 15.00 3.56
N ASP A 384 -18.28 15.08 4.83
CA ASP A 384 -19.29 14.20 5.41
C ASP A 384 -20.65 14.32 4.69
N ASP A 385 -20.93 15.41 3.99
CA ASP A 385 -22.11 15.60 3.10
C ASP A 385 -22.08 14.78 1.79
N HIS A 386 -21.12 13.85 1.67
CA HIS A 386 -20.98 12.92 0.54
C HIS A 386 -20.53 13.62 -0.77
N THR A 387 -20.24 14.92 -0.71
CA THR A 387 -19.72 15.69 -1.85
C THR A 387 -18.23 15.92 -1.75
N LEU A 388 -17.61 16.15 -2.91
CA LEU A 388 -16.26 16.65 -3.01
C LEU A 388 -16.23 17.93 -3.84
N PHE A 389 -15.22 18.75 -3.60
CA PHE A 389 -14.90 19.91 -4.44
C PHE A 389 -13.47 19.79 -4.96
N LEU A 390 -13.29 20.10 -6.25
CA LEU A 390 -12.01 20.34 -6.90
C LEU A 390 -11.70 21.83 -6.84
N TRP A 391 -10.45 22.18 -6.55
CA TRP A 391 -9.97 23.55 -6.41
C TRP A 391 -8.76 23.83 -7.30
N THR A 392 -8.91 24.80 -8.20
CA THR A 392 -7.84 25.44 -8.97
C THR A 392 -7.49 26.79 -8.33
N LEU A 393 -6.45 26.84 -7.49
CA LEU A 393 -6.11 28.07 -6.74
C LEU A 393 -5.11 28.99 -7.44
N PHE A 394 -4.27 28.43 -8.34
CA PHE A 394 -3.15 29.12 -8.98
C PHE A 394 -3.28 29.09 -10.51
N SER A 395 -4.50 29.25 -11.02
CA SER A 395 -4.73 29.40 -12.46
C SER A 395 -4.28 30.79 -12.92
N ASN A 396 -3.58 30.87 -14.05
CA ASN A 396 -3.01 32.11 -14.61
C ASN A 396 -4.05 33.22 -14.91
N ASN A 397 -5.36 32.90 -14.88
CA ASN A 397 -6.44 33.78 -15.32
C ASN A 397 -7.38 34.24 -14.17
N GLN A 398 -6.86 34.60 -12.99
CA GLN A 398 -7.68 35.26 -11.96
C GLN A 398 -7.27 36.72 -11.71
N ALA A 399 -8.05 37.63 -12.32
CA ALA A 399 -8.15 39.03 -11.92
C ALA A 399 -9.06 39.23 -10.69
N ASP A 400 -9.85 38.21 -10.32
CA ASP A 400 -10.72 38.21 -9.14
C ASP A 400 -10.11 37.35 -8.01
N ASN A 401 -9.88 37.97 -6.84
CA ASN A 401 -9.37 37.34 -5.60
C ASN A 401 -10.36 36.34 -4.94
N LYS A 402 -11.24 35.71 -5.71
CA LYS A 402 -12.28 34.79 -5.22
C LYS A 402 -12.03 33.39 -5.74
N ALA A 403 -11.28 32.61 -4.96
CA ALA A 403 -11.14 31.18 -5.17
C ALA A 403 -12.53 30.50 -5.09
N LYS A 404 -13.02 30.03 -6.23
CA LYS A 404 -14.29 29.31 -6.40
C LYS A 404 -13.97 27.85 -6.72
N PRO A 405 -14.76 26.86 -6.26
CA PRO A 405 -14.53 25.48 -6.68
C PRO A 405 -14.69 25.35 -8.19
N THR A 406 -13.76 24.62 -8.82
CA THR A 406 -13.74 24.34 -10.26
C THR A 406 -14.91 23.44 -10.65
N ALA A 407 -15.18 22.44 -9.82
CA ALA A 407 -16.27 21.49 -9.98
C ALA A 407 -16.74 20.95 -8.63
N ARG A 408 -18.01 20.57 -8.56
CA ARG A 408 -18.62 19.83 -7.45
C ARG A 408 -18.82 18.39 -7.88
N LEU A 409 -18.16 17.45 -7.21
CA LEU A 409 -18.22 16.03 -7.49
C LEU A 409 -19.27 15.43 -6.57
N THR A 410 -20.36 14.94 -7.16
CA THR A 410 -21.50 14.34 -6.45
C THR A 410 -21.76 12.93 -6.96
N GLY A 411 -22.11 12.01 -6.06
CA GLY A 411 -22.50 10.65 -6.45
C GLY A 411 -22.31 9.59 -5.38
N HIS A 412 -21.50 9.85 -4.35
CA HIS A 412 -21.46 8.99 -3.15
C HIS A 412 -22.78 9.07 -2.38
N GLN A 413 -23.22 7.92 -1.85
CA GLN A 413 -24.46 7.80 -1.07
C GLN A 413 -24.22 7.91 0.45
N ARG A 414 -22.96 7.96 0.88
CA ARG A 414 -22.51 8.10 2.27
C ARG A 414 -21.20 8.88 2.31
N GLN A 415 -20.75 9.26 3.51
CA GLN A 415 -19.56 10.09 3.72
C GLN A 415 -18.31 9.58 2.98
N VAL A 416 -17.47 10.52 2.54
CA VAL A 416 -16.18 10.23 1.89
C VAL A 416 -15.12 10.02 2.98
N SER A 417 -14.47 8.86 2.98
CA SER A 417 -13.44 8.48 3.97
C SER A 417 -12.04 8.92 3.56
N HIS A 418 -11.74 8.86 2.26
CA HIS A 418 -10.41 9.11 1.72
C HIS A 418 -10.48 9.51 0.25
N VAL A 419 -9.57 10.40 -0.15
CA VAL A 419 -9.33 10.78 -1.54
C VAL A 419 -7.84 10.65 -1.82
N ALA A 420 -7.50 10.18 -3.02
CA ALA A 420 -6.14 10.20 -3.52
C ALA A 420 -6.13 10.47 -5.03
N PHE A 421 -5.25 11.37 -5.47
CA PHE A 421 -4.89 11.51 -6.87
C PHE A 421 -3.93 10.40 -7.31
N SER A 422 -3.93 10.09 -8.60
CA SER A 422 -2.90 9.28 -9.25
C SER A 422 -1.55 10.02 -9.27
N PRO A 423 -0.42 9.29 -9.33
CA PRO A 423 0.93 9.87 -9.43
C PRO A 423 1.17 10.88 -10.56
N ASP A 424 0.41 10.78 -11.66
CA ASP A 424 0.44 11.70 -12.81
C ASP A 424 -0.57 12.86 -12.70
N GLY A 425 -1.39 12.89 -11.65
CA GLY A 425 -2.46 13.87 -11.47
C GLY A 425 -3.65 13.76 -12.42
N LYS A 426 -3.67 12.79 -13.37
CA LYS A 426 -4.71 12.64 -14.40
C LYS A 426 -6.02 12.07 -13.86
N TRP A 427 -5.97 11.35 -12.74
CA TRP A 427 -7.13 10.71 -12.13
C TRP A 427 -7.23 11.06 -10.66
N ALA A 428 -8.46 11.10 -10.15
CA ALA A 428 -8.73 11.13 -8.72
C ALA A 428 -9.63 9.94 -8.34
N ALA A 429 -9.32 9.31 -7.22
CA ALA A 429 -10.16 8.25 -6.65
C ALA A 429 -10.70 8.69 -5.28
N SER A 430 -11.99 8.46 -5.05
CA SER A 430 -12.65 8.71 -3.76
C SER A 430 -13.28 7.43 -3.21
N ALA A 431 -13.00 7.14 -1.93
CA ALA A 431 -13.60 6.05 -1.18
C ALA A 431 -14.75 6.59 -0.34
N GLY A 432 -15.89 5.90 -0.40
CA GLY A 432 -17.04 6.22 0.42
C GLY A 432 -17.39 5.11 1.41
N TRP A 433 -18.18 5.48 2.41
CA TRP A 433 -18.82 4.52 3.30
C TRP A 433 -19.98 3.78 2.62
N ASP A 434 -20.31 4.12 1.37
CA ASP A 434 -21.28 3.44 0.50
C ASP A 434 -20.71 2.20 -0.23
N SER A 435 -19.66 1.60 0.34
CA SER A 435 -18.86 0.47 -0.19
C SER A 435 -18.35 0.62 -1.63
N ALA A 436 -18.42 1.82 -2.19
CA ALA A 436 -18.06 2.14 -3.55
C ALA A 436 -16.81 3.03 -3.60
N VAL A 437 -15.97 2.77 -4.60
CA VAL A 437 -14.85 3.65 -4.96
C VAL A 437 -15.21 4.31 -6.29
N ARG A 438 -15.13 5.63 -6.39
CA ARG A 438 -15.43 6.37 -7.63
C ARG A 438 -14.16 6.95 -8.22
N ILE A 439 -14.05 6.85 -9.53
CA ILE A 439 -12.97 7.42 -10.33
C ILE A 439 -13.49 8.67 -11.03
N TRP A 440 -12.69 9.72 -10.97
CA TRP A 440 -12.93 11.02 -11.56
C TRP A 440 -11.73 11.43 -12.41
N ASP A 441 -11.97 12.23 -13.44
CA ASP A 441 -10.94 12.94 -14.18
C ASP A 441 -10.28 13.97 -13.25
N GLY A 442 -8.95 13.94 -13.11
CA GLY A 442 -8.21 14.82 -12.21
C GLY A 442 -8.24 16.29 -12.61
N LYS A 443 -8.33 16.59 -13.91
CA LYS A 443 -8.30 17.95 -14.48
C LYS A 443 -9.69 18.57 -14.54
N THR A 444 -10.69 17.79 -14.95
CA THR A 444 -12.08 18.30 -15.12
C THR A 444 -13.04 17.94 -13.99
N ALA A 445 -12.64 17.03 -13.08
CA ALA A 445 -13.50 16.47 -12.03
C ALA A 445 -14.80 15.79 -12.54
N LYS A 446 -14.87 15.48 -13.85
CA LYS A 446 -15.94 14.67 -14.42
C LYS A 446 -15.91 13.26 -13.85
N PHE A 447 -17.09 12.69 -13.66
CA PHE A 447 -17.24 11.28 -13.27
C PHE A 447 -16.80 10.35 -14.40
N VAL A 448 -16.04 9.31 -14.06
CA VAL A 448 -15.51 8.34 -15.02
C VAL A 448 -16.15 6.97 -14.84
N ALA A 449 -16.05 6.39 -13.64
CA ALA A 449 -16.56 5.05 -13.34
C ALA A 449 -16.79 4.84 -11.83
N THR A 450 -17.70 3.91 -11.48
CA THR A 450 -17.83 3.40 -10.11
C THR A 450 -17.29 1.98 -10.04
N LEU A 451 -16.26 1.78 -9.22
CA LEU A 451 -15.68 0.50 -8.88
C LEU A 451 -16.52 -0.14 -7.77
N ARG A 452 -17.27 -1.20 -8.13
CA ARG A 452 -18.13 -1.97 -7.21
C ARG A 452 -17.53 -3.35 -6.93
N GLY A 453 -17.63 -3.78 -5.67
CA GLY A 453 -17.15 -5.10 -5.24
C GLY A 453 -16.92 -5.23 -3.74
N HIS A 454 -16.65 -4.14 -3.02
CA HIS A 454 -16.64 -4.15 -1.56
C HIS A 454 -18.06 -4.27 -0.98
N VAL A 455 -18.17 -4.99 0.14
CA VAL A 455 -19.43 -5.27 0.83
C VAL A 455 -19.67 -4.28 1.97
N ALA A 456 -18.60 -3.63 2.45
CA ALA A 456 -18.64 -2.72 3.60
C ALA A 456 -17.88 -1.40 3.30
N PRO A 457 -17.91 -0.40 4.21
CA PRO A 457 -17.23 0.89 4.03
C PRO A 457 -15.75 0.76 3.64
N VAL A 458 -15.34 1.52 2.62
CA VAL A 458 -13.93 1.62 2.21
C VAL A 458 -13.26 2.72 3.06
N TYR A 459 -12.12 2.43 3.69
CA TYR A 459 -11.44 3.34 4.63
C TYR A 459 -10.25 4.08 4.03
N ARG A 460 -9.48 3.43 3.14
CA ARG A 460 -8.28 3.98 2.50
C ARG A 460 -8.13 3.53 1.06
N LEU A 461 -7.44 4.37 0.29
CA LEU A 461 -7.06 4.16 -1.10
C LEU A 461 -5.58 4.46 -1.26
N THR A 462 -4.90 3.68 -2.10
CA THR A 462 -3.55 4.00 -2.58
C THR A 462 -3.39 3.61 -4.04
N TRP A 463 -2.58 4.37 -4.77
CA TRP A 463 -2.32 4.20 -6.20
C TRP A 463 -1.03 3.43 -6.44
N SER A 464 -0.95 2.68 -7.54
CA SER A 464 0.34 2.21 -8.06
C SER A 464 1.14 3.39 -8.62
N ALA A 465 2.47 3.32 -8.52
CA ALA A 465 3.38 4.36 -9.00
C ALA A 465 3.27 4.65 -10.52
N ASP A 466 2.70 3.73 -11.31
CA ASP A 466 2.48 3.88 -12.76
C ASP A 466 1.09 4.45 -13.13
N SER A 467 0.25 4.80 -12.15
CA SER A 467 -1.14 5.25 -12.29
C SER A 467 -2.10 4.23 -12.94
N ARG A 468 -1.71 2.96 -13.13
CA ARG A 468 -2.55 1.96 -13.84
C ARG A 468 -3.44 1.13 -12.91
N GLN A 469 -3.14 1.12 -11.62
CA GLN A 469 -3.81 0.29 -10.62
C GLN A 469 -4.16 1.11 -9.37
N LEU A 470 -5.25 0.71 -8.71
CA LEU A 470 -5.70 1.28 -7.46
C LEU A 470 -5.93 0.15 -6.45
N VAL A 471 -5.53 0.34 -5.20
CA VAL A 471 -5.81 -0.58 -4.09
C VAL A 471 -6.79 0.10 -3.14
N SER A 472 -7.83 -0.62 -2.71
CA SER A 472 -8.76 -0.18 -1.68
C SER A 472 -8.76 -1.10 -0.47
N ALA A 473 -8.80 -0.50 0.71
CA ALA A 473 -8.97 -1.18 2.01
C ALA A 473 -10.36 -0.95 2.55
N SER A 474 -10.98 -2.02 3.06
CA SER A 474 -12.37 -1.99 3.50
C SER A 474 -12.56 -2.59 4.89
N LYS A 475 -13.69 -2.23 5.49
CA LYS A 475 -14.26 -2.83 6.67
C LYS A 475 -14.59 -4.33 6.48
N ASP A 476 -14.75 -4.81 5.24
CA ASP A 476 -15.05 -6.21 4.91
C ASP A 476 -13.85 -7.19 5.00
N SER A 477 -12.78 -6.77 5.67
CA SER A 477 -11.49 -7.46 5.82
C SER A 477 -10.76 -7.86 4.53
N THR A 478 -11.25 -7.40 3.36
CA THR A 478 -10.58 -7.60 2.06
C THR A 478 -9.85 -6.36 1.57
N LEU A 479 -8.82 -6.61 0.78
CA LEU A 479 -8.20 -5.63 -0.11
C LEU A 479 -8.65 -5.94 -1.53
N LYS A 480 -8.93 -4.91 -2.34
CA LYS A 480 -9.24 -5.12 -3.76
C LYS A 480 -8.30 -4.29 -4.62
N LEU A 481 -7.67 -4.96 -5.58
CA LEU A 481 -6.85 -4.34 -6.61
C LEU A 481 -7.70 -4.12 -7.85
N TRP A 482 -7.77 -2.89 -8.33
CA TRP A 482 -8.57 -2.48 -9.48
C TRP A 482 -7.67 -2.14 -10.66
N ASN A 483 -8.06 -2.58 -11.85
CA ASN A 483 -7.40 -2.21 -13.09
C ASN A 483 -8.18 -1.09 -13.78
N LEU A 484 -7.54 0.06 -13.99
CA LEU A 484 -8.19 1.24 -14.56
C LEU A 484 -8.41 1.16 -16.07
N LYS A 485 -7.70 0.25 -16.78
CA LYS A 485 -8.00 -0.04 -18.20
C LYS A 485 -9.32 -0.80 -18.40
N THR A 486 -9.88 -1.39 -17.34
CA THR A 486 -11.12 -2.19 -17.40
C THR A 486 -12.22 -1.68 -16.46
N TYR A 487 -11.87 -0.85 -15.47
CA TYR A 487 -12.71 -0.47 -14.33
C TYR A 487 -13.31 -1.68 -13.57
N LYS A 488 -12.61 -2.83 -13.60
CA LYS A 488 -12.99 -4.07 -12.92
C LYS A 488 -11.94 -4.46 -11.88
N ILE A 489 -12.36 -5.30 -10.92
CA ILE A 489 -11.45 -5.98 -10.00
C ILE A 489 -10.44 -6.78 -10.83
N HIS A 490 -9.16 -6.58 -10.55
CA HIS A 490 -8.06 -7.38 -11.10
C HIS A 490 -7.81 -8.60 -10.22
N THR A 491 -7.60 -8.37 -8.93
CA THR A 491 -7.38 -9.40 -7.92
C THR A 491 -8.14 -9.02 -6.65
N ASP A 492 -8.88 -9.99 -6.13
CA ASP A 492 -9.39 -9.94 -4.75
C ASP A 492 -8.29 -10.48 -3.84
N LEU A 493 -7.98 -9.74 -2.77
CA LEU A 493 -6.85 -10.01 -1.89
C LEU A 493 -7.37 -10.19 -0.46
N PRO A 494 -8.01 -11.34 -0.16
CA PRO A 494 -8.41 -11.69 1.20
C PRO A 494 -7.19 -12.02 2.05
N GLY A 495 -7.31 -11.86 3.37
CA GLY A 495 -6.29 -12.36 4.30
C GLY A 495 -6.33 -11.77 5.70
N HIS A 496 -6.88 -10.57 5.90
CA HIS A 496 -7.15 -10.02 7.23
C HIS A 496 -8.37 -10.69 7.84
N THR A 497 -8.34 -10.91 9.15
CA THR A 497 -9.45 -11.50 9.92
C THR A 497 -10.45 -10.46 10.42
N ASP A 498 -10.14 -9.17 10.28
CA ASP A 498 -10.90 -8.04 10.80
C ASP A 498 -10.65 -6.78 9.91
N GLU A 499 -11.26 -5.65 10.26
CA GLU A 499 -11.24 -4.39 9.51
C GLU A 499 -9.82 -3.89 9.14
N VAL A 500 -9.62 -3.44 7.89
CA VAL A 500 -8.32 -2.93 7.40
C VAL A 500 -8.33 -1.39 7.37
N TYR A 501 -7.55 -0.75 8.25
CA TYR A 501 -7.56 0.70 8.42
C TYR A 501 -6.57 1.45 7.53
N CYS A 502 -5.41 0.86 7.24
CA CYS A 502 -4.35 1.50 6.48
C CYS A 502 -3.79 0.61 5.38
N VAL A 503 -3.52 1.19 4.21
CA VAL A 503 -2.88 0.55 3.06
C VAL A 503 -1.96 1.55 2.38
N ASP A 504 -0.84 1.05 1.88
CA ASP A 504 0.12 1.81 1.08
C ASP A 504 0.74 0.93 -0.01
N PHE A 505 1.30 1.54 -1.06
CA PHE A 505 1.81 0.84 -2.25
C PHE A 505 3.09 1.51 -2.76
N VAL A 506 4.19 0.77 -2.80
CA VAL A 506 5.45 1.20 -3.43
C VAL A 506 6.03 0.07 -4.29
N ALA A 507 6.49 0.42 -5.49
CA ALA A 507 7.01 -0.50 -6.50
C ALA A 507 6.03 -1.67 -6.76
N ASP A 508 6.45 -2.92 -6.53
CA ASP A 508 5.65 -4.15 -6.69
C ASP A 508 5.10 -4.68 -5.34
N LYS A 509 5.16 -3.89 -4.24
CA LYS A 509 4.72 -4.30 -2.89
C LYS A 509 3.59 -3.44 -2.33
N ILE A 510 2.57 -4.09 -1.79
CA ILE A 510 1.47 -3.46 -1.06
C ILE A 510 1.62 -3.82 0.42
N VAL A 511 1.42 -2.85 1.31
CA VAL A 511 1.30 -3.08 2.76
C VAL A 511 -0.12 -2.77 3.19
N SER A 512 -0.61 -3.56 4.13
CA SER A 512 -1.93 -3.43 4.74
C SER A 512 -1.86 -3.76 6.23
N GLY A 513 -2.71 -3.09 7.01
CA GLY A 513 -2.80 -3.28 8.46
C GLY A 513 -4.11 -2.75 9.01
N GLY A 514 -4.55 -3.32 10.14
CA GLY A 514 -5.83 -2.94 10.73
C GLY A 514 -6.09 -3.52 12.11
N LYS A 515 -7.35 -3.86 12.37
CA LYS A 515 -7.88 -4.25 13.69
C LYS A 515 -7.43 -5.65 14.13
N ASP A 516 -7.06 -6.51 13.19
CA ASP A 516 -6.46 -7.83 13.45
C ASP A 516 -5.06 -7.75 14.08
N ARG A 517 -4.46 -6.54 14.09
CA ARG A 517 -3.12 -6.23 14.62
C ARG A 517 -1.97 -6.79 13.76
N THR A 518 -2.28 -7.30 12.57
CA THR A 518 -1.29 -7.92 11.68
C THR A 518 -0.91 -6.96 10.56
N ILE A 519 0.36 -7.00 10.14
CA ILE A 519 0.79 -6.36 8.90
C ILE A 519 0.82 -7.45 7.83
N LYS A 520 0.20 -7.20 6.69
CA LYS A 520 0.32 -8.06 5.52
C LYS A 520 1.06 -7.31 4.43
N ILE A 521 2.16 -7.90 4.00
CA ILE A 521 2.89 -7.50 2.79
C ILE A 521 2.38 -8.38 1.66
N LEU A 522 1.94 -7.79 0.57
CA LEU A 522 1.45 -8.50 -0.61
C LEU A 522 2.41 -8.29 -1.79
N THR A 523 2.67 -9.38 -2.50
CA THR A 523 3.65 -9.49 -3.59
C THR A 523 3.05 -10.28 -4.76
N GLN A 524 3.78 -10.36 -5.87
CA GLN A 524 3.47 -11.23 -6.99
C GLN A 524 4.10 -12.63 -6.80
N LEU A 525 3.45 -13.66 -7.35
CA LEU A 525 4.09 -14.95 -7.64
C LEU A 525 5.17 -14.78 -8.73
N THR A 526 6.44 -15.04 -8.38
CA THR A 526 7.51 -15.25 -9.38
C THR A 526 7.52 -16.70 -9.84
N SER A 527 6.79 -17.03 -10.90
CA SER A 527 6.96 -18.31 -11.62
C SER A 527 8.22 -18.23 -12.50
N ASN A 528 9.36 -18.64 -11.93
CA ASN A 528 10.71 -18.67 -12.50
C ASN A 528 11.33 -17.31 -12.90
N PRO A 529 12.61 -17.05 -12.52
CA PRO A 529 13.34 -15.88 -13.01
C PRO A 529 13.82 -16.13 -14.44
N LEU A 530 13.09 -15.61 -15.44
CA LEU A 530 13.63 -15.45 -16.79
C LEU A 530 14.83 -14.49 -16.75
N PRO A 531 15.95 -14.80 -17.42
CA PRO A 531 17.11 -13.92 -17.47
C PRO A 531 16.74 -12.64 -18.23
N GLY A 532 16.73 -11.51 -17.53
CA GLY A 532 16.33 -10.20 -18.06
C GLY A 532 15.33 -9.43 -17.18
N SER A 533 14.67 -10.08 -16.21
CA SER A 533 13.84 -9.37 -15.24
C SER A 533 14.71 -8.67 -14.19
N VAL A 534 14.70 -7.33 -14.17
CA VAL A 534 15.42 -6.52 -13.16
C VAL A 534 14.89 -6.85 -11.77
N HIS A 535 15.64 -7.67 -11.04
CA HIS A 535 15.43 -7.89 -9.62
C HIS A 535 16.11 -6.78 -8.83
N TYR A 536 15.40 -6.22 -7.85
CA TYR A 536 16.00 -5.44 -6.77
C TYR A 536 16.96 -6.35 -5.99
N ARG A 537 18.23 -6.35 -6.40
CA ARG A 537 19.34 -6.96 -5.67
C ARG A 537 20.42 -5.92 -5.47
N SER A 538 20.38 -5.25 -4.33
CA SER A 538 21.53 -4.57 -3.77
C SER A 538 22.63 -5.60 -3.50
N ARG A 539 23.50 -5.85 -4.49
CA ARG A 539 24.73 -6.61 -4.29
C ARG A 539 25.67 -5.80 -3.40
N ILE A 540 25.53 -5.96 -2.09
CA ILE A 540 26.57 -5.58 -1.14
C ILE A 540 27.71 -6.56 -1.36
N ILE A 541 28.76 -6.11 -2.07
CA ILE A 541 30.05 -6.79 -2.10
C ILE A 541 30.73 -6.43 -0.77
N PRO A 542 31.03 -7.39 0.12
CA PRO A 542 31.82 -7.11 1.31
C PRO A 542 33.25 -6.80 0.86
N LEU A 543 33.63 -5.52 0.91
CA LEU A 543 35.00 -5.07 0.71
C LEU A 543 35.85 -5.53 1.91
N LEU A 544 36.49 -6.69 1.77
CA LEU A 544 37.58 -7.11 2.63
C LEU A 544 38.75 -6.11 2.51
N PRO A 545 39.38 -5.68 3.62
CA PRO A 545 40.47 -4.70 3.57
C PRO A 545 41.69 -5.23 2.82
N SER A 546 42.13 -4.47 1.82
CA SER A 546 43.30 -4.77 0.98
C SER A 546 44.62 -4.50 1.72
N LYS A 547 45.03 -5.42 2.61
CA LYS A 547 46.39 -5.45 3.18
C LYS A 547 46.78 -6.86 3.64
N LEU A 548 47.39 -7.62 2.72
CA LEU A 548 48.43 -8.66 2.91
C LEU A 548 48.46 -9.57 1.66
N GLN A 549 49.01 -9.05 0.55
CA GLN A 549 49.33 -9.85 -0.62
C GLN A 549 50.76 -9.54 -1.08
N SER A 550 51.71 -10.03 -0.29
CA SER A 550 53.14 -10.03 -0.59
C SER A 550 53.76 -11.25 0.10
N ILE A 551 54.69 -11.92 -0.58
CA ILE A 551 55.38 -13.15 -0.16
C ILE A 551 54.56 -14.43 -0.37
N LEU A 552 54.65 -14.96 -1.59
CA LEU A 552 54.57 -16.39 -1.89
C LEU A 552 55.80 -16.75 -2.75
N PRO A 553 56.76 -17.56 -2.24
CA PRO A 553 57.73 -18.24 -3.08
C PRO A 553 57.13 -19.56 -3.61
N THR A 554 57.61 -20.01 -4.77
CA THR A 554 57.08 -21.14 -5.53
C THR A 554 57.84 -22.45 -5.30
N LEU A 555 57.10 -23.58 -5.37
CA LEU A 555 57.59 -24.97 -5.60
C LEU A 555 58.34 -25.64 -4.39
N PRO A 556 58.50 -26.98 -4.36
CA PRO A 556 58.17 -27.99 -5.38
C PRO A 556 57.30 -29.19 -4.89
N SER A 557 57.06 -30.13 -5.82
CA SER A 557 56.40 -31.42 -5.63
C SER A 557 57.31 -32.54 -5.09
N ARG A 558 56.69 -33.58 -4.52
CA ARG A 558 56.99 -35.05 -4.64
C ARG A 558 57.10 -35.78 -3.29
N ASN A 559 56.52 -36.99 -3.26
CA ASN A 559 56.60 -38.11 -2.31
C ASN A 559 57.55 -37.98 -1.10
N ASP A 560 57.10 -38.42 0.09
CA ASP A 560 57.39 -39.81 0.49
C ASP A 560 56.53 -40.38 1.65
N ARG A 561 56.70 -41.69 1.87
CA ARG A 561 55.91 -42.54 2.80
C ARG A 561 56.39 -42.51 4.26
N ALA A 562 55.39 -42.71 5.14
CA ALA A 562 55.44 -43.42 6.43
C ALA A 562 56.22 -42.82 7.61
N LEU A 563 55.56 -42.78 8.78
CA LEU A 563 55.81 -43.77 9.84
C LEU A 563 54.60 -43.89 10.80
N TYR A 564 54.46 -45.05 11.43
CA TYR A 564 53.38 -45.42 12.36
C TYR A 564 53.59 -44.86 13.77
N THR A 565 52.51 -44.62 14.52
CA THR A 565 52.33 -45.16 15.89
C THR A 565 50.87 -45.11 16.37
N ARG A 566 50.57 -45.85 17.44
CA ARG A 566 49.21 -46.27 17.86
C ARG A 566 48.57 -45.31 18.89
N LEU A 567 47.23 -45.13 18.78
CA LEU A 567 46.13 -45.23 19.79
C LEU A 567 46.41 -45.03 21.31
N PRO A 568 45.41 -44.73 22.19
CA PRO A 568 43.94 -44.89 22.01
C PRO A 568 42.99 -43.80 22.61
N THR A 569 41.66 -43.97 22.38
CA THR A 569 40.51 -43.63 23.29
C THR A 569 40.29 -42.18 23.76
N SER A 570 39.08 -41.62 23.89
CA SER A 570 37.66 -42.08 23.75
C SER A 570 36.75 -40.81 23.62
N PHE A 571 35.42 -40.80 23.60
CA PHE A 571 34.35 -41.82 23.81
C PHE A 571 33.25 -41.65 22.73
N SER A 572 32.02 -42.10 22.98
CA SER A 572 30.89 -42.13 22.02
C SER A 572 29.58 -41.57 22.58
N ALA A 573 28.68 -41.15 21.67
CA ALA A 573 27.23 -41.34 21.80
C ALA A 573 26.60 -41.38 20.39
N GLN A 574 25.83 -42.43 20.09
CA GLN A 574 25.08 -42.61 18.84
C GLN A 574 23.56 -42.51 19.09
N ALA A 575 22.78 -42.33 18.03
CA ALA A 575 21.33 -42.20 18.06
C ALA A 575 20.60 -43.40 17.45
N SER A 576 19.41 -43.70 17.98
CA SER A 576 18.30 -44.47 17.39
C SER A 576 17.21 -44.61 18.48
N SER A 577 15.91 -44.85 18.25
CA SER A 577 15.05 -44.79 17.06
C SER A 577 13.59 -45.08 17.48
N GLY A 578 12.61 -44.61 16.70
CA GLY A 578 11.33 -45.31 16.56
C GLY A 578 10.10 -44.69 17.23
N LEU A 579 9.12 -44.32 16.40
CA LEU A 579 7.70 -44.19 16.75
C LEU A 579 6.87 -44.63 15.54
N SER A 580 5.89 -45.50 15.78
CA SER A 580 4.96 -46.03 14.78
C SER A 580 3.53 -45.59 15.06
N SER A 581 2.71 -45.57 14.00
CA SER A 581 1.32 -45.10 13.97
C SER A 581 0.33 -45.85 14.88
N SER A 582 -0.69 -45.14 15.37
CA SER A 582 -2.07 -45.65 15.33
C SER A 582 -3.10 -44.51 15.25
N THR A 583 -4.19 -44.78 14.55
CA THR A 583 -5.40 -43.96 14.36
C THR A 583 -6.48 -44.40 15.35
N PHE A 584 -7.35 -43.50 15.83
CA PHE A 584 -8.69 -43.85 16.29
C PHE A 584 -9.69 -42.69 16.16
N ASP A 585 -10.96 -43.07 15.97
CA ASP A 585 -12.05 -42.23 15.48
C ASP A 585 -12.81 -41.40 16.54
N LEU A 586 -13.68 -40.53 16.04
CA LEU A 586 -14.55 -39.60 16.77
C LEU A 586 -16.03 -40.04 16.62
N GLU A 587 -16.75 -40.32 17.72
CA GLU A 587 -18.23 -40.34 17.71
C GLU A 587 -18.89 -39.73 18.98
N GLN A 588 -19.67 -38.67 18.72
CA GLN A 588 -21.05 -38.36 19.18
C GLN A 588 -21.51 -38.33 20.67
N ASN A 589 -22.19 -37.20 20.97
CA ASN A 589 -23.46 -37.00 21.69
C ASN A 589 -23.57 -37.00 23.24
N ILE A 590 -23.59 -35.77 23.80
CA ILE A 590 -24.70 -35.12 24.54
C ILE A 590 -25.80 -36.01 25.17
N LEU A 591 -25.97 -35.97 26.51
CA LEU A 591 -27.21 -35.53 27.21
C LEU A 591 -27.19 -35.69 28.75
N GLY A 592 -27.45 -34.58 29.46
CA GLY A 592 -28.38 -34.48 30.62
C GLY A 592 -28.00 -35.05 32.01
N GLY A 593 -28.23 -34.26 33.07
CA GLY A 593 -28.37 -34.75 34.45
C GLY A 593 -27.95 -33.78 35.56
N ASP A 594 -28.92 -33.17 36.26
CA ASP A 594 -28.67 -32.40 37.49
C ASP A 594 -28.40 -33.33 38.69
N SER A 595 -27.30 -33.12 39.40
CA SER A 595 -27.23 -33.30 40.86
C SER A 595 -26.00 -32.57 41.46
N ARG A 596 -26.27 -31.52 42.24
CA ARG A 596 -25.26 -30.91 43.13
C ARG A 596 -25.18 -31.70 44.45
N GLU A 597 -24.06 -31.50 45.15
CA GLU A 597 -23.70 -32.07 46.46
C GLU A 597 -23.19 -33.53 46.41
N GLY A 598 -21.85 -33.69 46.33
CA GLY A 598 -21.21 -35.00 46.54
C GLY A 598 -19.75 -35.19 46.07
N LEU A 599 -19.22 -34.37 45.15
CA LEU A 599 -17.99 -34.71 44.39
C LEU A 599 -16.69 -34.02 44.83
N ASP A 600 -16.71 -33.12 45.81
CA ASP A 600 -15.58 -32.21 46.09
C ASP A 600 -14.34 -32.85 46.78
N GLU A 601 -14.45 -34.02 47.42
CA GLU A 601 -13.32 -34.63 48.15
C GLU A 601 -12.55 -35.69 47.34
N VAL A 602 -13.24 -36.52 46.54
CA VAL A 602 -12.63 -37.68 45.86
C VAL A 602 -11.53 -37.27 44.87
N GLY A 603 -11.81 -36.31 43.99
CA GLY A 603 -10.84 -35.86 42.98
C GLY A 603 -9.59 -35.18 43.56
N THR A 604 -9.62 -34.72 44.81
CA THR A 604 -8.40 -34.18 45.46
C THR A 604 -7.49 -35.27 46.02
N GLN A 605 -8.01 -36.45 46.36
CA GLN A 605 -7.20 -37.55 46.89
C GLN A 605 -6.42 -38.27 45.78
N GLU A 606 -7.04 -38.56 44.63
CA GLU A 606 -6.35 -39.22 43.49
C GLU A 606 -5.16 -38.39 42.98
N VAL A 607 -5.31 -37.07 42.86
CA VAL A 607 -4.22 -36.17 42.42
C VAL A 607 -3.07 -36.13 43.44
N LEU A 608 -3.38 -36.18 44.74
CA LEU A 608 -2.35 -36.23 45.80
C LEU A 608 -1.62 -37.58 45.83
N GLU A 609 -2.29 -38.67 45.47
CA GLU A 609 -1.72 -40.02 45.45
C GLU A 609 -0.79 -40.23 44.24
N ILE A 610 -1.18 -39.71 43.06
CA ILE A 610 -0.32 -39.66 41.87
C ILE A 610 0.94 -38.82 42.14
N MET A 611 0.79 -37.61 42.69
CA MET A 611 1.92 -36.72 43.02
C MET A 611 2.90 -37.31 44.06
N ARG A 612 2.40 -38.12 45.02
CA ARG A 612 3.25 -38.84 45.99
C ARG A 612 4.10 -39.91 45.31
N ASN A 613 3.54 -40.64 44.35
CA ASN A 613 4.27 -41.66 43.61
C ASN A 613 5.37 -41.07 42.69
N GLU A 614 5.24 -39.81 42.29
CA GLU A 614 6.29 -39.07 41.55
C GLU A 614 7.31 -38.35 42.46
N GLY A 615 7.18 -38.43 43.78
CA GLY A 615 8.18 -37.95 44.74
C GLY A 615 8.24 -36.42 44.91
N VAL A 616 7.24 -35.67 44.43
CA VAL A 616 7.20 -34.21 44.52
C VAL A 616 6.54 -33.77 45.84
N ASN A 617 7.29 -33.08 46.70
CA ASN A 617 6.79 -32.63 48.00
C ASN A 617 6.16 -31.23 47.89
N PHE A 618 4.85 -31.08 48.17
CA PHE A 618 4.09 -29.85 47.93
C PHE A 618 3.13 -29.51 49.09
N ASP A 619 2.83 -28.22 49.27
CA ASP A 619 1.99 -27.73 50.38
C ASP A 619 0.49 -27.93 50.09
N GLU A 620 -0.08 -28.96 50.72
CA GLU A 620 -1.46 -29.42 50.56
C GLU A 620 -2.51 -28.33 50.78
N ALA A 621 -2.23 -27.38 51.68
CA ALA A 621 -3.12 -26.26 51.97
C ALA A 621 -3.28 -25.29 50.78
N ARG A 622 -2.26 -25.23 49.91
CA ARG A 622 -2.21 -24.34 48.74
C ARG A 622 -3.03 -24.91 47.56
N LEU A 623 -2.95 -26.23 47.35
CA LEU A 623 -3.74 -26.93 46.32
C LEU A 623 -5.25 -26.84 46.62
N ARG A 624 -5.65 -27.11 47.88
CA ARG A 624 -7.04 -27.00 48.34
C ARG A 624 -7.61 -25.58 48.19
N ARG A 625 -6.78 -24.52 48.31
CA ARG A 625 -7.20 -23.13 48.01
C ARG A 625 -7.40 -22.90 46.52
N HIS A 626 -6.53 -23.44 45.65
CA HIS A 626 -6.66 -23.28 44.21
C HIS A 626 -7.94 -23.94 43.67
N HIS A 627 -8.23 -25.18 44.08
CA HIS A 627 -9.48 -25.88 43.72
C HIS A 627 -10.73 -25.11 44.18
N ARG A 628 -10.75 -24.55 45.41
CA ARG A 628 -11.86 -23.69 45.87
C ARG A 628 -12.04 -22.41 45.05
N ILE A 629 -10.99 -21.88 44.44
CA ILE A 629 -11.10 -20.69 43.56
C ILE A 629 -11.67 -21.10 42.20
N LEU A 630 -11.22 -22.21 41.62
CA LEU A 630 -11.76 -22.74 40.36
C LEU A 630 -13.23 -23.14 40.48
N ALA A 631 -13.61 -23.80 41.59
CA ALA A 631 -15.00 -24.16 41.89
C ALA A 631 -15.92 -22.93 42.02
N ARG A 632 -15.43 -21.81 42.58
CA ARG A 632 -16.17 -20.53 42.61
C ARG A 632 -16.38 -19.90 41.22
N HIS A 633 -15.59 -20.31 40.23
CA HIS A 633 -15.74 -19.91 38.83
C HIS A 633 -16.43 -20.97 37.97
N GLY A 634 -16.92 -22.07 38.56
CA GLY A 634 -17.65 -23.12 37.85
C GLY A 634 -16.81 -23.97 36.91
N ILE A 635 -15.48 -24.03 37.14
CA ILE A 635 -14.55 -24.80 36.31
C ILE A 635 -14.25 -26.12 37.02
N ASP A 636 -14.58 -27.24 36.37
CA ASP A 636 -14.28 -28.59 36.87
C ASP A 636 -12.78 -28.92 36.64
N PRO A 637 -12.00 -29.19 37.70
CA PRO A 637 -10.56 -29.41 37.58
C PRO A 637 -10.17 -30.84 37.16
N SER A 638 -11.11 -31.78 37.09
CA SER A 638 -10.85 -33.20 36.85
C SER A 638 -10.27 -33.56 35.46
N GLY A 639 -10.36 -32.65 34.49
CA GLY A 639 -9.99 -32.90 33.08
C GLY A 639 -8.74 -32.17 32.56
N MET A 640 -7.95 -31.48 33.38
CA MET A 640 -6.78 -30.73 32.89
C MET A 640 -5.50 -31.58 32.85
N PRO A 641 -4.82 -31.71 31.69
CA PRO A 641 -3.50 -32.35 31.63
C PRO A 641 -2.45 -31.46 32.29
N LEU A 642 -1.82 -31.97 33.35
CA LEU A 642 -0.72 -31.31 34.05
C LEU A 642 0.57 -31.35 33.22
N ASP A 643 0.80 -30.32 32.40
CA ASP A 643 2.09 -30.11 31.75
C ASP A 643 3.15 -29.77 32.80
N SER A 644 4.20 -30.58 32.91
CA SER A 644 5.15 -30.60 34.04
C SER A 644 5.94 -29.29 34.25
N LYS A 645 5.91 -28.39 33.27
CA LYS A 645 6.53 -27.06 33.34
C LYS A 645 5.61 -25.97 33.91
N ALA A 646 4.31 -26.21 34.04
CA ALA A 646 3.39 -25.28 34.69
C ALA A 646 3.53 -25.30 36.23
N VAL A 647 3.82 -26.47 36.80
CA VAL A 647 3.89 -26.72 38.25
C VAL A 647 5.08 -26.02 38.92
N THR A 648 6.15 -25.70 38.18
CA THR A 648 7.37 -25.06 38.73
C THR A 648 7.28 -23.52 38.85
N ARG A 649 6.13 -22.89 38.53
CA ARG A 649 5.98 -21.42 38.49
C ARG A 649 4.79 -20.85 39.28
N LEU A 650 4.19 -21.64 40.17
CA LEU A 650 3.17 -21.20 41.14
C LEU A 650 3.67 -21.31 42.58
#